data_AF-A0A1A8QE57-F1
#
_entry.id   AF-A0A1A8QE57-F1
#
_cell.length_a   1.000
_cell.length_b   1.000
_cell.length_c   1.000
_cell.angle_alpha   90.00
_cell.angle_beta   90.00
_cell.angle_gamma   90.00
#
_symmetry.space_group_name_H-M   'P 1'
#
loop_
_entity.id
_entity.type
_entity.pdbx_description
1 polymer ?
#
loop_
_entity_poly.entity_id
_entity_poly.type
_entity_poly.pdbx_seq_one_letter_code
_entity_poly.pdbx_strand_id
1 'polypeptide(L)'
;DIKATPDPLYELPGQCLTPSPAPIVIDNGSFQTRAGWATSADELHTPRLLFRSVAARSRGAARSETQIGNDIPNLEPLRWLLKSQFDRNVVVNFEIQELIFDYVFTHLGVTSEGCVDHPIVVTEAPCNPLHCRQMMSELLFECYRVPHVSYGVDGLYSFYHNNNQRNLQLPQTGIVLSSGYHCSHILPVINGRFDAVNCKRVNVAGSQAATYLQRLLQLKYPGHLAAITLSRMEELLHDHSYSAVDYHGELEKWRCPEFYEREVHRMQLPFSGKVPGGCVSVEERQERRAQQLRRLQEINSRRREEKLQQDQERLDRLMAVQELLEDGLLDQFHRSLVELNMDSAEELQSYINKLQVAVDQSRQKLLQSDGGEGKAEVSELDHPIDEGDGVALMDADFPEEMLSEKCFSQPAFNMAEYHQLFVGTERLRCPEILFQPSLIGEDQMGLMETLQYVLARYTPEQQEALVSNVFLTGGNMQYPGMKERVERELLAMRPFQSHFKVTMATQPALDAWFGARDWALEHPAAGEAEGWISRQDYEEKGGEYLSEHCSSNAFVPLKVAKPAPARPAEPSATSQTSTGAPADIAMVTSASAYVSTNATMDNPENPRNARRDSDFLIITILDVNDNRPIFTKTSYRVEAKDDGNSPVNGLQDSFGIDLHTGAVFVRKPINRELVATFEIIVSVHDNASDIIDKLEDPSIGKIVANQTVDYEQVQWLNFTIQAQDHGTPPRSTELPVYLLIVDVNDNNPVFLQPSYQVAVLESVDLGTNVVRVRATDADSGLFAVIEYSLVDGLGKFNIRPTTGEIYILSPLDRETIDHYTLTAVARDNPGGSPNNRRENSVQVLVTVLDVNDYRPRFTTAVYNTSVFENEPSGTSVITVSAVDLDEGQNAVVFYSMFGPVATDQGRPPLSGTADLIIIVIDVNDNRPVFVRPANGTIIHITEEQPP
;
A
#
# COMPACT_ATOMS: atom_id res chain seq x y z
N ASP A 1 -15.75 0.29 23.07
CA ASP A 1 -14.74 -0.59 23.70
C ASP A 1 -15.44 -1.89 24.09
N ILE A 2 -15.40 -2.91 23.23
CA ILE A 2 -16.20 -4.16 23.35
C ILE A 2 -15.41 -5.36 22.78
N LYS A 3 -14.10 -5.42 23.07
CA LYS A 3 -13.20 -6.50 22.61
C LYS A 3 -12.27 -6.96 23.76
N ALA A 4 -12.89 -7.38 24.86
CA ALA A 4 -12.19 -7.77 26.10
C ALA A 4 -12.85 -8.96 26.82
N THR A 5 -13.62 -9.77 26.11
CA THR A 5 -14.04 -11.12 26.55
C THR A 5 -13.24 -12.14 25.76
N PRO A 6 -12.41 -13.00 26.39
CA PRO A 6 -11.79 -14.11 25.68
C PRO A 6 -12.87 -15.10 25.23
N ASP A 7 -12.66 -15.77 24.09
CA ASP A 7 -13.56 -16.82 23.64
C ASP A 7 -13.55 -17.97 24.68
N PRO A 8 -14.73 -18.43 25.14
CA PRO A 8 -14.79 -19.41 26.22
C PRO A 8 -14.34 -20.79 25.73
N LEU A 9 -13.50 -21.45 26.54
CA LEU A 9 -13.10 -22.84 26.33
C LEU A 9 -14.32 -23.76 26.49
N TYR A 10 -14.91 -24.15 25.36
CA TYR A 10 -16.09 -25.01 25.32
C TYR A 10 -15.71 -26.49 25.50
N GLU A 11 -16.36 -27.17 26.44
CA GLU A 11 -16.26 -28.62 26.61
C GLU A 11 -16.82 -29.40 25.40
N LEU A 12 -16.47 -30.69 25.32
CA LEU A 12 -16.95 -31.60 24.27
C LEU A 12 -18.44 -31.91 24.46
N PRO A 13 -19.26 -31.96 23.39
CA PRO A 13 -20.65 -32.40 23.49
C PRO A 13 -20.73 -33.85 23.99
N GLY A 14 -21.56 -34.12 25.00
CA GLY A 14 -21.70 -35.44 25.62
C GLY A 14 -22.22 -36.56 24.70
N GLN A 15 -22.49 -36.26 23.43
CA GLN A 15 -22.87 -37.24 22.38
C GLN A 15 -21.65 -37.90 21.69
N CYS A 16 -20.42 -37.46 21.98
CA CYS A 16 -19.17 -38.09 21.50
C CYS A 16 -18.88 -39.49 22.13
N LEU A 17 -19.93 -40.21 22.54
CA LEU A 17 -19.90 -41.55 23.16
C LEU A 17 -20.51 -42.62 22.23
N THR A 18 -20.67 -42.31 20.94
CA THR A 18 -20.96 -43.28 19.87
C THR A 18 -19.67 -43.99 19.42
N PRO A 19 -19.75 -45.23 18.90
CA PRO A 19 -18.57 -46.04 18.59
C PRO A 19 -17.80 -45.63 17.31
N SER A 20 -18.09 -44.46 16.74
CA SER A 20 -17.34 -43.86 15.62
C SER A 20 -17.14 -42.38 15.91
N PRO A 21 -15.91 -41.85 15.80
CA PRO A 21 -15.64 -40.43 15.98
C PRO A 21 -16.42 -39.59 14.95
N ALA A 22 -17.03 -38.50 15.41
CA ALA A 22 -17.76 -37.58 14.53
C ALA A 22 -16.78 -36.83 13.61
N PRO A 23 -17.11 -36.62 12.32
CA PRO A 23 -16.25 -35.85 11.42
C PRO A 23 -16.08 -34.38 11.83
N ILE A 24 -14.91 -33.82 11.55
CA ILE A 24 -14.62 -32.38 11.61
C ILE A 24 -14.85 -31.80 10.22
N VAL A 25 -15.50 -30.64 10.14
CA VAL A 25 -15.78 -29.92 8.90
C VAL A 25 -15.04 -28.59 8.94
N ILE A 26 -14.08 -28.40 8.04
CA ILE A 26 -13.26 -27.19 7.93
C ILE A 26 -13.52 -26.55 6.55
N ASP A 27 -14.33 -25.51 6.54
CA ASP A 27 -14.41 -24.63 5.38
C ASP A 27 -13.22 -23.64 5.41
N ASN A 28 -12.23 -23.91 4.58
CA ASN A 28 -10.96 -23.19 4.51
C ASN A 28 -11.10 -21.96 3.59
N GLY A 29 -12.00 -21.05 3.95
CA GLY A 29 -12.27 -19.83 3.19
C GLY A 29 -11.13 -18.81 3.28
N SER A 30 -10.83 -18.13 2.17
CA SER A 30 -9.67 -17.22 2.07
C SER A 30 -9.74 -15.93 2.89
N PHE A 31 -10.92 -15.54 3.37
CA PHE A 31 -11.10 -14.44 4.33
C PHE A 31 -11.28 -14.93 5.76
N GLN A 32 -12.06 -15.98 5.91
CA GLN A 32 -12.43 -16.58 7.19
C GLN A 32 -12.49 -18.09 7.03
N THR A 33 -11.82 -18.79 7.95
CA THR A 33 -11.95 -20.23 8.15
C THR A 33 -13.14 -20.48 9.07
N ARG A 34 -13.97 -21.48 8.74
CA ARG A 34 -15.13 -21.91 9.54
C ARG A 34 -14.94 -23.38 9.90
N ALA A 35 -14.91 -23.71 11.18
CA ALA A 35 -14.68 -25.08 11.64
C ALA A 35 -15.72 -25.53 12.66
N GLY A 36 -16.00 -26.84 12.70
CA GLY A 36 -16.93 -27.43 13.64
C GLY A 36 -17.16 -28.92 13.40
N TRP A 37 -18.12 -29.48 14.13
CA TRP A 37 -18.44 -30.90 14.11
C TRP A 37 -19.59 -31.23 13.15
N ALA A 38 -19.51 -32.38 12.47
CA ALA A 38 -20.63 -32.96 11.74
C ALA A 38 -21.59 -33.66 12.71
N THR A 39 -22.59 -32.91 13.21
CA THR A 39 -23.61 -33.38 14.15
C THR A 39 -25.02 -32.99 13.70
N SER A 40 -25.99 -33.88 13.92
CA SER A 40 -27.40 -33.71 13.54
C SER A 40 -28.30 -33.04 14.59
N ALA A 41 -27.72 -32.50 15.67
CA ALA A 41 -28.47 -31.88 16.77
C ALA A 41 -28.79 -30.40 16.52
N ASP A 42 -30.00 -29.96 16.88
CA ASP A 42 -30.54 -28.59 16.67
C ASP A 42 -29.80 -27.47 17.46
N GLU A 43 -28.77 -27.77 18.23
CA GLU A 43 -28.19 -26.82 19.20
C GLU A 43 -27.20 -25.80 18.60
N LEU A 44 -26.69 -26.00 17.37
CA LEU A 44 -25.83 -25.01 16.68
C LEU A 44 -26.24 -24.80 15.21
N HIS A 45 -26.93 -23.67 14.96
CA HIS A 45 -27.13 -23.10 13.62
C HIS A 45 -25.92 -22.27 13.12
N THR A 46 -24.70 -22.59 13.57
CA THR A 46 -23.45 -21.91 13.17
C THR A 46 -22.25 -22.88 13.27
N PRO A 47 -21.16 -22.65 12.51
CA PRO A 47 -19.88 -23.30 12.79
C PRO A 47 -19.41 -22.95 14.21
N ARG A 48 -18.79 -23.92 14.91
CA ARG A 48 -18.32 -23.77 16.31
C ARG A 48 -17.15 -22.79 16.44
N LEU A 49 -16.39 -22.59 15.37
CA LEU A 49 -15.24 -21.69 15.30
C LEU A 49 -15.30 -20.89 13.99
N LEU A 50 -15.18 -19.56 14.06
CA LEU A 50 -15.18 -18.66 12.91
C LEU A 50 -14.19 -17.51 13.15
N PHE A 51 -13.15 -17.44 12.33
CA PHE A 51 -12.02 -16.52 12.53
C PHE A 51 -11.39 -16.11 11.20
N ARG A 52 -10.65 -14.99 11.17
CA ARG A 52 -9.98 -14.50 9.96
C ARG A 52 -8.79 -15.40 9.56
N SER A 53 -8.63 -15.65 8.27
CA SER A 53 -7.59 -16.51 7.67
C SER A 53 -6.24 -15.80 7.54
N VAL A 54 -5.71 -15.34 8.68
CA VAL A 54 -4.45 -14.60 8.80
C VAL A 54 -3.70 -14.96 10.08
N ALA A 55 -2.37 -14.86 10.03
CA ALA A 55 -1.47 -15.01 11.16
C ALA A 55 -0.54 -13.79 11.30
N ALA A 56 -0.15 -13.46 12.53
CA ALA A 56 0.80 -12.41 12.88
C ALA A 56 1.88 -12.96 13.82
N ARG A 57 3.16 -12.78 13.47
CA ARG A 57 4.28 -13.17 14.36
C ARG A 57 4.90 -11.93 15.01
N SER A 58 4.76 -11.82 16.33
CA SER A 58 5.37 -10.73 17.08
C SER A 58 6.89 -10.88 17.17
N ARG A 59 7.61 -9.75 17.26
CA ARG A 59 9.05 -9.69 17.51
C ARG A 59 9.33 -8.81 18.75
N GLY A 60 9.08 -9.36 19.94
CA GLY A 60 9.39 -8.67 21.19
C GLY A 60 9.37 -9.58 22.42
N ALA A 61 10.54 -9.68 23.08
CA ALA A 61 10.78 -10.25 24.42
C ALA A 61 10.39 -11.73 24.69
N ALA A 62 11.38 -12.52 25.12
CA ALA A 62 11.30 -13.86 25.74
C ALA A 62 10.68 -15.02 24.93
N ARG A 63 9.58 -14.84 24.19
CA ARG A 63 8.98 -15.86 23.31
C ARG A 63 8.47 -15.26 22.00
N SER A 64 8.63 -15.99 20.90
CA SER A 64 8.09 -15.64 19.58
C SER A 64 6.71 -16.25 19.38
N GLU A 65 5.72 -15.76 20.12
CA GLU A 65 4.33 -16.20 19.97
C GLU A 65 3.75 -15.71 18.62
N THR A 66 3.05 -16.61 17.93
CA THR A 66 2.37 -16.33 16.66
C THR A 66 0.87 -16.35 16.93
N GLN A 67 0.19 -15.25 16.64
CA GLN A 67 -1.24 -15.03 16.88
C GLN A 67 -2.03 -15.25 15.59
N ILE A 68 -3.26 -15.73 15.70
CA ILE A 68 -4.05 -16.23 14.56
C ILE A 68 -5.45 -15.62 14.62
N GLY A 69 -5.94 -15.15 13.47
CA GLY A 69 -7.32 -14.68 13.27
C GLY A 69 -7.82 -13.69 14.31
N ASN A 70 -8.61 -14.17 15.26
CA ASN A 70 -9.30 -13.36 16.26
C ASN A 70 -8.35 -12.93 17.42
N ASP A 71 -7.29 -13.70 17.68
CA ASP A 71 -6.34 -13.45 18.77
C ASP A 71 -5.39 -12.27 18.50
N ILE A 72 -5.38 -11.74 17.26
CA ILE A 72 -4.46 -10.68 16.82
C ILE A 72 -4.97 -9.32 17.36
N PRO A 73 -4.31 -8.71 18.37
CA PRO A 73 -4.82 -7.51 19.02
C PRO A 73 -4.57 -6.29 18.12
N ASN A 74 -5.64 -5.62 17.71
CA ASN A 74 -5.63 -4.49 16.77
C ASN A 74 -4.81 -4.77 15.49
N LEU A 75 -5.46 -5.38 14.49
CA LEU A 75 -4.89 -5.63 13.15
C LEU A 75 -4.32 -4.36 12.47
N GLU A 76 -4.77 -3.16 12.86
CA GLU A 76 -4.43 -1.88 12.23
C GLU A 76 -2.92 -1.53 12.33
N PRO A 77 -2.28 -1.43 13.53
CA PRO A 77 -0.83 -1.27 13.66
C PRO A 77 -0.03 -2.49 13.19
N LEU A 78 -0.59 -3.71 13.29
CA LEU A 78 0.09 -4.95 12.90
C LEU A 78 -0.01 -5.29 11.40
N ARG A 79 -0.67 -4.45 10.58
CA ARG A 79 -1.02 -4.75 9.17
C ARG A 79 0.14 -5.22 8.30
N TRP A 80 1.36 -4.74 8.56
CA TRP A 80 2.58 -5.08 7.82
C TRP A 80 3.22 -6.41 8.24
N LEU A 81 2.73 -7.03 9.32
CA LEU A 81 3.18 -8.31 9.88
C LEU A 81 2.15 -9.43 9.66
N LEU A 82 0.97 -9.10 9.13
CA LEU A 82 -0.05 -10.07 8.74
C LEU A 82 0.42 -10.88 7.54
N LYS A 83 0.21 -12.20 7.60
CA LYS A 83 0.35 -13.12 6.47
C LYS A 83 -0.91 -13.97 6.36
N SER A 84 -1.26 -14.40 5.15
CA SER A 84 -2.28 -15.43 4.90
C SER A 84 -1.61 -16.70 4.37
N GLN A 85 -2.28 -17.85 4.55
CA GLN A 85 -1.90 -19.10 3.88
C GLN A 85 -2.20 -19.08 2.36
N PHE A 86 -3.07 -18.16 1.92
CA PHE A 86 -3.54 -18.07 0.54
C PHE A 86 -2.76 -17.07 -0.32
N ASP A 87 -2.48 -17.45 -1.56
CA ASP A 87 -2.51 -16.49 -2.68
C ASP A 87 -3.77 -16.80 -3.49
N ARG A 88 -4.54 -15.77 -3.84
CA ARG A 88 -5.60 -15.87 -4.86
C ARG A 88 -6.56 -17.07 -4.64
N ASN A 89 -6.91 -17.38 -3.39
CA ASN A 89 -7.78 -18.49 -2.95
C ASN A 89 -7.19 -19.92 -3.12
N VAL A 90 -5.89 -20.06 -3.40
CA VAL A 90 -5.14 -21.33 -3.36
C VAL A 90 -4.18 -21.29 -2.18
N VAL A 91 -4.06 -22.38 -1.41
CA VAL A 91 -3.10 -22.46 -0.30
C VAL A 91 -1.69 -22.61 -0.88
N VAL A 92 -0.81 -21.68 -0.53
CA VAL A 92 0.59 -21.63 -1.00
C VAL A 92 1.60 -21.56 0.15
N ASN A 93 1.18 -21.11 1.34
CA ASN A 93 2.04 -21.10 2.52
C ASN A 93 1.54 -22.14 3.54
N PHE A 94 2.16 -23.31 3.50
CA PHE A 94 1.78 -24.45 4.34
C PHE A 94 2.24 -24.31 5.81
N GLU A 95 3.29 -23.53 6.11
CA GLU A 95 3.64 -23.17 7.51
C GLU A 95 2.48 -22.45 8.22
N ILE A 96 1.76 -21.59 7.49
CA ILE A 96 0.58 -20.90 8.03
C ILE A 96 -0.64 -21.82 8.03
N GLN A 97 -0.80 -22.70 7.03
CA GLN A 97 -1.89 -23.69 7.03
C GLN A 97 -1.80 -24.68 8.21
N GLU A 98 -0.59 -25.10 8.58
CA GLU A 98 -0.31 -25.91 9.77
C GLU A 98 -0.75 -25.17 11.04
N LEU A 99 -0.28 -23.94 11.24
CA LEU A 99 -0.70 -23.10 12.37
C LEU A 99 -2.23 -22.86 12.42
N ILE A 100 -2.88 -22.71 11.27
CA ILE A 100 -4.34 -22.58 11.16
C ILE A 100 -5.04 -23.89 11.60
N PHE A 101 -4.47 -25.06 11.30
CA PHE A 101 -4.98 -26.34 11.77
C PHE A 101 -4.73 -26.58 13.27
N ASP A 102 -3.54 -26.27 13.79
CA ASP A 102 -3.27 -26.29 15.24
C ASP A 102 -4.30 -25.44 16.01
N TYR A 103 -4.59 -24.24 15.50
CA TYR A 103 -5.60 -23.35 16.06
C TYR A 103 -7.00 -23.99 16.04
N VAL A 104 -7.41 -24.57 14.91
CA VAL A 104 -8.71 -25.26 14.77
C VAL A 104 -8.83 -26.43 15.73
N PHE A 105 -7.86 -27.35 15.76
CA PHE A 105 -7.94 -28.55 16.59
C PHE A 105 -7.91 -28.22 18.08
N THR A 106 -7.05 -27.27 18.50
CA THR A 106 -7.00 -26.78 19.88
C THR A 106 -8.34 -26.19 20.32
N HIS A 107 -8.96 -25.32 19.51
CA HIS A 107 -10.23 -24.67 19.86
C HIS A 107 -11.46 -25.60 19.73
N LEU A 108 -11.35 -26.70 18.98
CA LEU A 108 -12.36 -27.77 18.98
C LEU A 108 -12.19 -28.76 20.16
N GLY A 109 -11.12 -28.65 20.95
CA GLY A 109 -10.81 -29.54 22.08
C GLY A 109 -10.10 -30.84 21.69
N VAL A 110 -9.61 -30.93 20.45
CA VAL A 110 -8.90 -32.11 19.93
C VAL A 110 -7.41 -31.98 20.27
N THR A 111 -7.05 -32.43 21.47
CA THR A 111 -5.69 -32.25 22.03
C THR A 111 -5.04 -33.58 22.42
N SER A 112 -4.30 -34.16 21.48
CA SER A 112 -3.56 -35.43 21.64
C SER A 112 -2.33 -35.48 20.71
N GLU A 113 -1.17 -35.00 21.19
CA GLU A 113 0.19 -35.27 20.69
C GLU A 113 0.36 -35.61 19.18
N GLY A 114 -0.13 -34.75 18.27
CA GLY A 114 0.02 -34.95 16.81
C GLY A 114 -0.84 -36.07 16.21
N CYS A 115 -1.97 -36.41 16.83
CA CYS A 115 -2.93 -37.39 16.34
C CYS A 115 -4.37 -36.85 16.45
N VAL A 116 -5.05 -36.76 15.31
CA VAL A 116 -6.46 -36.35 15.20
C VAL A 116 -7.28 -37.57 14.77
N ASP A 117 -7.89 -38.25 15.74
CA ASP A 117 -8.62 -39.52 15.55
C ASP A 117 -9.96 -39.37 14.79
N HIS A 118 -10.24 -38.19 14.21
CA HIS A 118 -11.51 -37.85 13.58
C HIS A 118 -11.38 -37.70 12.05
N PRO A 119 -12.34 -38.22 11.25
CA PRO A 119 -12.40 -37.91 9.82
C PRO A 119 -12.52 -36.41 9.57
N ILE A 120 -11.91 -35.87 8.52
CA ILE A 120 -11.96 -34.43 8.20
C ILE A 120 -12.48 -34.18 6.78
N VAL A 121 -13.49 -33.32 6.65
CA VAL A 121 -13.88 -32.71 5.36
C VAL A 121 -13.29 -31.31 5.28
N VAL A 122 -12.51 -31.05 4.23
CA VAL A 122 -11.84 -29.75 4.01
C VAL A 122 -12.32 -29.14 2.68
N THR A 123 -12.74 -27.87 2.69
CA THR A 123 -13.06 -27.17 1.44
C THR A 123 -11.80 -26.71 0.71
N GLU A 124 -11.85 -26.72 -0.63
CA GLU A 124 -10.75 -26.31 -1.51
C GLU A 124 -11.25 -25.51 -2.72
N ALA A 125 -10.32 -24.86 -3.42
CA ALA A 125 -10.63 -24.06 -4.61
C ALA A 125 -11.17 -24.92 -5.78
N PRO A 126 -12.04 -24.37 -6.64
CA PRO A 126 -12.30 -24.94 -7.96
C PRO A 126 -11.00 -25.04 -8.76
N CYS A 127 -10.74 -26.21 -9.33
CA CYS A 127 -9.53 -26.56 -10.06
C CYS A 127 -8.22 -26.32 -9.25
N ASN A 128 -8.25 -26.60 -7.94
CA ASN A 128 -7.08 -26.54 -7.05
C ASN A 128 -5.89 -27.32 -7.66
N PRO A 129 -4.67 -26.74 -7.74
CA PRO A 129 -3.51 -27.44 -8.30
C PRO A 129 -3.19 -28.73 -7.54
N LEU A 130 -2.87 -29.80 -8.27
CA LEU A 130 -2.62 -31.14 -7.69
C LEU A 130 -1.54 -31.09 -6.60
N HIS A 131 -0.46 -30.33 -6.81
CA HIS A 131 0.60 -30.15 -5.83
C HIS A 131 0.11 -29.51 -4.51
N CYS A 132 -0.80 -28.53 -4.57
CA CYS A 132 -1.37 -27.93 -3.37
C CYS A 132 -2.24 -28.93 -2.59
N ARG A 133 -2.87 -29.89 -3.27
CA ARG A 133 -3.57 -31.01 -2.61
C ARG A 133 -2.63 -32.09 -2.09
N GLN A 134 -1.53 -32.41 -2.79
CA GLN A 134 -0.47 -33.30 -2.27
C GLN A 134 0.04 -32.80 -0.91
N MET A 135 0.47 -31.53 -0.85
CA MET A 135 0.98 -30.90 0.39
C MET A 135 -0.08 -30.84 1.51
N MET A 136 -1.36 -30.63 1.15
CA MET A 136 -2.46 -30.67 2.11
C MET A 136 -2.71 -32.08 2.66
N SER A 137 -2.63 -33.11 1.82
CA SER A 137 -2.76 -34.51 2.23
C SER A 137 -1.59 -34.94 3.11
N GLU A 138 -0.35 -34.58 2.74
CA GLU A 138 0.86 -34.84 3.53
C GLU A 138 0.76 -34.21 4.92
N LEU A 139 0.35 -32.94 5.02
CA LEU A 139 0.11 -32.25 6.29
C LEU A 139 -0.92 -32.98 7.17
N LEU A 140 -2.05 -33.42 6.59
CA LEU A 140 -3.13 -34.09 7.34
C LEU A 140 -2.80 -35.55 7.73
N PHE A 141 -2.16 -36.32 6.84
CA PHE A 141 -1.86 -37.74 7.08
C PHE A 141 -0.55 -37.98 7.83
N GLU A 142 0.50 -37.18 7.62
CA GLU A 142 1.78 -37.37 8.32
C GLU A 142 1.88 -36.57 9.62
N CYS A 143 1.57 -35.26 9.60
CA CYS A 143 1.69 -34.42 10.79
C CYS A 143 0.54 -34.61 11.78
N TYR A 144 -0.72 -34.68 11.29
CA TYR A 144 -1.92 -34.82 12.13
C TYR A 144 -2.49 -36.25 12.20
N ARG A 145 -1.96 -37.18 11.40
CA ARG A 145 -2.30 -38.63 11.40
C ARG A 145 -3.79 -38.96 11.21
N VAL A 146 -4.51 -38.07 10.53
CA VAL A 146 -5.95 -38.15 10.30
C VAL A 146 -6.34 -39.50 9.67
N PRO A 147 -7.39 -40.20 10.15
CA PRO A 147 -7.74 -41.53 9.63
C PRO A 147 -8.37 -41.48 8.22
N HIS A 148 -9.18 -40.45 7.94
CA HIS A 148 -9.86 -40.25 6.66
C HIS A 148 -9.99 -38.78 6.32
N VAL A 149 -9.73 -38.40 5.07
CA VAL A 149 -9.89 -37.03 4.55
C VAL A 149 -10.84 -37.03 3.36
N SER A 150 -11.65 -35.98 3.21
CA SER A 150 -12.40 -35.67 1.99
C SER A 150 -12.22 -34.21 1.59
N TYR A 151 -12.22 -33.96 0.28
CA TYR A 151 -12.02 -32.64 -0.32
C TYR A 151 -13.20 -32.25 -1.21
N GLY A 152 -13.66 -31.00 -1.12
CA GLY A 152 -14.72 -30.50 -1.97
C GLY A 152 -14.78 -28.98 -2.13
N VAL A 153 -15.55 -28.53 -3.12
CA VAL A 153 -15.64 -27.13 -3.51
C VAL A 153 -16.77 -26.43 -2.75
N ASP A 154 -16.44 -25.30 -2.11
CA ASP A 154 -17.33 -24.47 -1.29
C ASP A 154 -18.70 -24.17 -1.95
N GLY A 155 -18.69 -23.70 -3.19
CA GLY A 155 -19.88 -23.35 -3.96
C GLY A 155 -20.72 -24.55 -4.37
N LEU A 156 -20.12 -25.75 -4.51
CA LEU A 156 -20.86 -26.98 -4.81
C LEU A 156 -21.59 -27.49 -3.57
N TYR A 157 -20.91 -27.56 -2.42
CA TYR A 157 -21.56 -27.92 -1.15
C TYR A 157 -22.77 -27.01 -0.86
N SER A 158 -22.62 -25.70 -1.04
CA SER A 158 -23.71 -24.72 -0.87
C SER A 158 -24.90 -24.96 -1.84
N PHE A 159 -24.61 -25.35 -3.08
CA PHE A 159 -25.61 -25.65 -4.12
C PHE A 159 -26.43 -26.90 -3.79
N TYR A 160 -25.77 -28.03 -3.48
CA TYR A 160 -26.49 -29.27 -3.14
C TYR A 160 -27.29 -29.11 -1.85
N HIS A 161 -26.74 -28.47 -0.81
CA HIS A 161 -27.46 -28.16 0.44
C HIS A 161 -28.78 -27.42 0.18
N ASN A 162 -28.73 -26.31 -0.57
CA ASN A 162 -29.91 -25.51 -0.90
C ASN A 162 -30.92 -26.28 -1.75
N ASN A 163 -30.45 -27.05 -2.74
CA ASN A 163 -31.34 -27.79 -3.63
C ASN A 163 -32.01 -28.99 -2.93
N ASN A 164 -31.30 -29.66 -2.01
CA ASN A 164 -31.83 -30.76 -1.20
C ASN A 164 -32.92 -30.25 -0.25
N GLN A 165 -32.69 -29.15 0.47
CA GLN A 165 -33.74 -28.49 1.27
C GLN A 165 -34.98 -28.11 0.45
N ARG A 166 -34.78 -27.70 -0.81
CA ARG A 166 -35.86 -27.35 -1.76
C ARG A 166 -36.52 -28.56 -2.42
N ASN A 167 -36.11 -29.79 -2.07
CA ASN A 167 -36.62 -31.05 -2.62
C ASN A 167 -36.58 -31.09 -4.16
N LEU A 168 -35.53 -30.51 -4.77
CA LEU A 168 -35.34 -30.54 -6.22
C LEU A 168 -34.91 -31.93 -6.70
N GLN A 169 -35.42 -32.35 -7.85
CA GLN A 169 -35.16 -33.68 -8.40
C GLN A 169 -33.67 -33.87 -8.74
N LEU A 170 -33.14 -35.04 -8.37
CA LEU A 170 -31.83 -35.52 -8.77
C LEU A 170 -31.92 -36.22 -10.15
N PRO A 171 -30.88 -36.12 -11.00
CA PRO A 171 -29.63 -35.41 -10.76
C PRO A 171 -29.74 -33.91 -11.09
N GLN A 172 -29.20 -33.06 -10.21
CA GLN A 172 -29.34 -31.61 -10.31
C GLN A 172 -28.49 -31.03 -11.46
N THR A 173 -29.05 -30.09 -12.20
CA THR A 173 -28.35 -29.30 -13.24
C THR A 173 -28.55 -27.82 -12.94
N GLY A 174 -27.54 -26.99 -13.24
CA GLY A 174 -27.56 -25.56 -12.95
C GLY A 174 -26.17 -24.92 -13.09
N ILE A 175 -26.07 -23.64 -12.80
CA ILE A 175 -24.81 -22.90 -12.84
C ILE A 175 -24.62 -22.06 -11.59
N VAL A 176 -23.54 -22.33 -10.85
CA VAL A 176 -23.22 -21.65 -9.59
C VAL A 176 -22.33 -20.46 -9.87
N LEU A 177 -22.72 -19.29 -9.37
CA LEU A 177 -21.88 -18.10 -9.28
C LEU A 177 -21.45 -17.97 -7.80
N SER A 178 -20.22 -18.39 -7.50
CA SER A 178 -19.64 -18.31 -6.15
C SER A 178 -18.69 -17.12 -6.07
N SER A 179 -18.92 -16.14 -5.18
CA SER A 179 -18.01 -15.01 -4.98
C SER A 179 -17.38 -15.03 -3.58
N GLY A 180 -16.12 -15.50 -3.53
CA GLY A 180 -15.29 -15.57 -2.33
C GLY A 180 -14.65 -14.23 -1.99
N TYR A 181 -13.43 -14.24 -1.44
CA TYR A 181 -12.72 -13.00 -1.06
C TYR A 181 -11.72 -12.52 -2.11
N HIS A 182 -10.85 -13.38 -2.64
CA HIS A 182 -9.87 -12.98 -3.66
C HIS A 182 -10.34 -13.15 -5.11
N CYS A 183 -11.35 -13.98 -5.35
CA CYS A 183 -11.84 -14.30 -6.70
C CYS A 183 -13.29 -14.80 -6.68
N SER A 184 -13.93 -14.68 -7.85
CA SER A 184 -15.27 -15.20 -8.14
C SER A 184 -15.19 -16.35 -9.15
N HIS A 185 -16.09 -17.31 -9.05
CA HIS A 185 -16.09 -18.54 -9.84
C HIS A 185 -17.47 -18.80 -10.48
N ILE A 186 -17.44 -19.31 -11.71
CA ILE A 186 -18.60 -19.77 -12.47
C ILE A 186 -18.45 -21.29 -12.59
N LEU A 187 -19.27 -22.06 -11.85
CA LEU A 187 -19.23 -23.52 -11.78
C LEU A 187 -20.47 -24.10 -12.49
N PRO A 188 -20.35 -24.55 -13.76
CA PRO A 188 -21.42 -25.29 -14.42
C PRO A 188 -21.54 -26.70 -13.84
N VAL A 189 -22.76 -27.12 -13.52
CA VAL A 189 -23.10 -28.46 -13.00
C VAL A 189 -24.13 -29.09 -13.93
N ILE A 190 -23.80 -30.25 -14.51
CA ILE A 190 -24.64 -30.97 -15.46
C ILE A 190 -24.87 -32.39 -14.96
N ASN A 191 -26.12 -32.79 -14.81
CA ASN A 191 -26.52 -34.12 -14.33
C ASN A 191 -25.78 -34.54 -13.05
N GLY A 192 -25.68 -33.63 -12.08
CA GLY A 192 -25.06 -33.88 -10.77
C GLY A 192 -23.53 -33.97 -10.77
N ARG A 193 -22.87 -33.61 -11.88
CA ARG A 193 -21.40 -33.53 -11.98
C ARG A 193 -20.93 -32.13 -12.35
N PHE A 194 -19.86 -31.68 -11.71
CA PHE A 194 -19.19 -30.40 -11.98
C PHE A 194 -18.35 -30.48 -13.27
N ASP A 195 -18.56 -29.55 -14.20
CA ASP A 195 -17.74 -29.43 -15.42
C ASP A 195 -16.55 -28.48 -15.18
N ALA A 196 -15.47 -29.06 -14.66
CA ALA A 196 -14.19 -28.39 -14.42
C ALA A 196 -13.50 -27.87 -15.71
N VAL A 197 -13.85 -28.36 -16.90
CA VAL A 197 -13.25 -27.93 -18.17
C VAL A 197 -13.81 -26.58 -18.62
N ASN A 198 -15.10 -26.35 -18.35
CA ASN A 198 -15.80 -25.12 -18.69
C ASN A 198 -16.00 -24.17 -17.51
N CYS A 199 -15.68 -24.59 -16.28
CA CYS A 199 -15.46 -23.73 -15.13
C CYS A 199 -14.63 -22.48 -15.48
N LYS A 200 -15.02 -21.32 -14.94
CA LYS A 200 -14.27 -20.06 -15.08
C LYS A 200 -14.09 -19.35 -13.74
N ARG A 201 -13.08 -18.49 -13.71
CA ARG A 201 -12.58 -17.78 -12.55
C ARG A 201 -12.29 -16.34 -12.97
N VAL A 202 -12.77 -15.39 -12.18
CA VAL A 202 -12.52 -13.95 -12.31
C VAL A 202 -11.73 -13.53 -11.07
N ASN A 203 -10.59 -12.86 -11.21
CA ASN A 203 -9.74 -12.48 -10.07
C ASN A 203 -10.21 -11.18 -9.39
N VAL A 204 -11.52 -11.00 -9.28
CA VAL A 204 -12.17 -9.85 -8.67
C VAL A 204 -13.26 -10.35 -7.73
N ALA A 205 -13.17 -9.96 -6.45
CA ALA A 205 -14.15 -10.17 -5.41
C ALA A 205 -13.92 -9.17 -4.24
N GLY A 206 -14.31 -9.52 -3.02
CA GLY A 206 -14.33 -8.61 -1.86
C GLY A 206 -12.99 -7.98 -1.48
N SER A 207 -11.86 -8.66 -1.70
CA SER A 207 -10.51 -8.16 -1.39
C SER A 207 -10.15 -6.96 -2.28
N GLN A 208 -10.48 -7.05 -3.58
CA GLN A 208 -10.34 -5.95 -4.54
C GLN A 208 -11.33 -4.82 -4.23
N ALA A 209 -12.58 -5.16 -3.86
CA ALA A 209 -13.59 -4.18 -3.49
C ALA A 209 -13.20 -3.38 -2.23
N ALA A 210 -12.67 -4.04 -1.19
CA ALA A 210 -12.23 -3.41 0.05
C ALA A 210 -11.01 -2.52 -0.18
N THR A 211 -10.06 -2.96 -1.02
CA THR A 211 -8.90 -2.16 -1.44
C THR A 211 -9.33 -0.93 -2.26
N TYR A 212 -10.30 -1.08 -3.15
CA TYR A 212 -10.82 0.03 -3.97
C TYR A 212 -11.59 1.05 -3.13
N LEU A 213 -12.48 0.60 -2.24
CA LEU A 213 -13.16 1.46 -1.28
C LEU A 213 -12.16 2.22 -0.39
N GLN A 214 -11.12 1.52 0.09
CA GLN A 214 -10.06 2.15 0.90
C GLN A 214 -9.37 3.28 0.12
N ARG A 215 -8.96 3.03 -1.14
CA ARG A 215 -8.34 4.05 -2.01
C ARG A 215 -9.27 5.23 -2.27
N LEU A 216 -10.55 4.98 -2.58
CA LEU A 216 -11.54 6.04 -2.79
C LEU A 216 -11.72 6.93 -1.55
N LEU A 217 -11.86 6.34 -0.36
CA LEU A 217 -12.01 7.12 0.87
C LEU A 217 -10.70 7.80 1.32
N GLN A 218 -9.53 7.21 1.06
CA GLN A 218 -8.23 7.86 1.31
C GLN A 218 -8.02 9.10 0.43
N LEU A 219 -8.40 9.04 -0.86
CA LEU A 219 -8.38 10.19 -1.77
C LEU A 219 -9.38 11.29 -1.36
N LYS A 220 -10.55 10.88 -0.85
CA LYS A 220 -11.62 11.78 -0.40
C LYS A 220 -11.34 12.42 0.97
N TYR A 221 -10.60 11.73 1.84
CA TYR A 221 -10.33 12.12 3.22
C TYR A 221 -8.83 11.93 3.60
N PRO A 222 -7.91 12.68 2.99
CA PRO A 222 -6.47 12.55 3.25
C PRO A 222 -6.05 12.89 4.70
N GLY A 223 -6.91 13.59 5.46
CA GLY A 223 -6.71 13.81 6.91
C GLY A 223 -6.96 12.59 7.79
N HIS A 224 -7.49 11.48 7.24
CA HIS A 224 -7.94 10.32 8.02
C HIS A 224 -7.33 8.98 7.59
N LEU A 225 -6.21 8.99 6.85
CA LEU A 225 -5.53 7.79 6.33
C LEU A 225 -5.28 6.69 7.40
N ALA A 226 -4.99 7.09 8.65
CA ALA A 226 -4.76 6.16 9.76
C ALA A 226 -6.04 5.51 10.31
N ALA A 227 -7.21 6.11 10.10
CA ALA A 227 -8.51 5.64 10.58
C ALA A 227 -9.34 4.91 9.50
N ILE A 228 -8.96 5.05 8.22
CA ILE A 228 -9.58 4.36 7.08
C ILE A 228 -8.86 3.02 6.88
N THR A 229 -9.20 2.05 7.72
CA THR A 229 -8.52 0.75 7.82
C THR A 229 -9.30 -0.37 7.13
N LEU A 230 -8.59 -1.36 6.57
CA LEU A 230 -9.20 -2.38 5.69
C LEU A 230 -10.37 -3.12 6.36
N SER A 231 -10.26 -3.45 7.65
CA SER A 231 -11.34 -4.12 8.40
C SER A 231 -12.63 -3.30 8.48
N ARG A 232 -12.54 -1.96 8.53
CA ARG A 232 -13.69 -1.05 8.48
C ARG A 232 -14.27 -0.93 7.07
N MET A 233 -13.42 -1.09 6.04
CA MET A 233 -13.88 -1.08 4.64
C MET A 233 -14.63 -2.37 4.30
N GLU A 234 -14.20 -3.50 4.86
CA GLU A 234 -14.91 -4.79 4.74
C GLU A 234 -16.29 -4.73 5.43
N GLU A 235 -16.36 -4.18 6.64
CA GLU A 235 -17.62 -3.89 7.36
C GLU A 235 -18.56 -2.99 6.52
N LEU A 236 -18.05 -1.84 6.04
CA LEU A 236 -18.85 -0.88 5.24
C LEU A 236 -19.27 -1.44 3.86
N LEU A 237 -18.52 -2.39 3.30
CA LEU A 237 -18.99 -3.15 2.15
C LEU A 237 -20.17 -4.05 2.53
N HIS A 238 -19.94 -5.01 3.43
CA HIS A 238 -20.91 -6.06 3.71
C HIS A 238 -22.23 -5.55 4.30
N ASP A 239 -22.21 -4.50 5.12
CA ASP A 239 -23.39 -4.02 5.85
C ASP A 239 -24.02 -2.76 5.23
N HIS A 240 -23.29 -2.01 4.42
CA HIS A 240 -23.74 -0.69 3.92
C HIS A 240 -23.63 -0.50 2.39
N SER A 241 -22.96 -1.39 1.66
CA SER A 241 -22.85 -1.32 0.19
C SER A 241 -23.85 -2.26 -0.49
N TYR A 242 -24.19 -1.99 -1.75
CA TYR A 242 -25.24 -2.69 -2.48
C TYR A 242 -24.99 -2.72 -3.99
N SER A 243 -25.59 -3.68 -4.69
CA SER A 243 -25.47 -3.83 -6.14
C SER A 243 -26.62 -3.12 -6.83
N ALA A 244 -26.33 -2.02 -7.52
CA ALA A 244 -27.33 -1.29 -8.29
C ALA A 244 -27.91 -2.16 -9.41
N VAL A 245 -29.24 -2.30 -9.43
CA VAL A 245 -29.95 -3.07 -10.48
C VAL A 245 -29.84 -2.36 -11.84
N ASP A 246 -29.80 -1.03 -11.84
CA ASP A 246 -29.32 -0.26 -12.99
C ASP A 246 -28.29 0.79 -12.56
N TYR A 247 -27.01 0.44 -12.74
CA TYR A 247 -25.88 1.26 -12.33
C TYR A 247 -25.90 2.69 -12.90
N HIS A 248 -26.24 2.87 -14.18
CA HIS A 248 -26.23 4.19 -14.81
C HIS A 248 -27.41 5.06 -14.35
N GLY A 249 -28.66 4.56 -14.43
CA GLY A 249 -29.83 5.29 -13.95
C GLY A 249 -29.85 5.49 -12.43
N GLU A 250 -29.06 4.72 -11.67
CA GLU A 250 -28.85 4.97 -10.24
C GLU A 250 -27.77 6.01 -9.96
N LEU A 251 -26.65 6.00 -10.67
CA LEU A 251 -25.65 7.09 -10.59
C LEU A 251 -26.25 8.46 -10.93
N GLU A 252 -27.29 8.52 -11.77
CA GLU A 252 -28.02 9.77 -12.04
C GLU A 252 -28.84 10.25 -10.84
N LYS A 253 -29.49 9.35 -10.08
CA LYS A 253 -30.18 9.70 -8.82
C LYS A 253 -29.20 10.28 -7.80
N TRP A 254 -28.01 9.71 -7.70
CA TRP A 254 -26.95 10.19 -6.79
C TRP A 254 -26.39 11.59 -7.13
N ARG A 255 -26.74 12.18 -8.28
CA ARG A 255 -26.45 13.59 -8.60
C ARG A 255 -27.46 14.58 -7.99
N CYS A 256 -28.61 14.08 -7.51
CA CYS A 256 -29.70 14.89 -6.95
C CYS A 256 -29.42 15.15 -5.45
N PRO A 257 -29.30 16.42 -4.98
CA PRO A 257 -28.93 16.73 -3.59
C PRO A 257 -29.84 16.07 -2.54
N GLU A 258 -31.15 16.06 -2.79
CA GLU A 258 -32.17 15.50 -1.91
C GLU A 258 -32.11 13.96 -1.83
N PHE A 259 -31.53 13.32 -2.84
CA PHE A 259 -31.23 11.90 -2.83
C PHE A 259 -29.91 11.64 -2.08
N TYR A 260 -28.88 12.43 -2.35
CA TYR A 260 -27.59 12.34 -1.67
C TYR A 260 -27.73 12.50 -0.15
N GLU A 261 -28.41 13.55 0.33
CA GLU A 261 -28.54 13.82 1.77
C GLU A 261 -29.27 12.71 2.54
N ARG A 262 -30.19 11.99 1.86
CA ARG A 262 -30.98 10.89 2.42
C ARG A 262 -30.24 9.55 2.39
N GLU A 263 -29.52 9.26 1.30
CA GLU A 263 -28.88 7.95 1.08
C GLU A 263 -27.40 7.90 1.50
N VAL A 264 -26.76 9.06 1.79
CA VAL A 264 -25.36 9.09 2.24
C VAL A 264 -25.21 8.43 3.61
N HIS A 265 -24.40 7.37 3.66
CA HIS A 265 -24.03 6.74 4.92
C HIS A 265 -23.01 7.61 5.65
N ARG A 266 -23.20 7.83 6.96
CA ARG A 266 -22.35 8.68 7.81
C ARG A 266 -21.68 7.83 8.89
N MET A 267 -20.39 7.58 8.74
CA MET A 267 -19.59 6.80 9.69
C MET A 267 -18.81 7.73 10.62
N GLN A 268 -19.06 7.64 11.93
CA GLN A 268 -18.26 8.36 12.92
C GLN A 268 -16.94 7.62 13.17
N LEU A 269 -15.81 8.26 12.90
CA LEU A 269 -14.49 7.76 13.28
C LEU A 269 -14.25 7.95 14.78
N PRO A 270 -13.45 7.08 15.43
CA PRO A 270 -13.07 7.28 16.82
C PRO A 270 -12.18 8.52 16.95
N PHE A 271 -12.74 9.59 17.47
CA PHE A 271 -11.98 10.75 17.93
C PHE A 271 -11.67 10.57 19.42
N SER A 272 -10.42 10.78 19.80
CA SER A 272 -10.09 10.99 21.22
C SER A 272 -10.56 12.39 21.60
N GLY A 273 -11.85 12.50 21.90
CA GLY A 273 -12.38 13.65 22.60
C GLY A 273 -11.60 13.79 23.90
N LYS A 274 -10.69 14.76 23.97
CA LYS A 274 -10.14 15.21 25.24
C LYS A 274 -11.30 15.76 26.04
N VAL A 275 -11.88 14.92 26.89
CA VAL A 275 -12.56 15.39 28.09
C VAL A 275 -11.61 16.42 28.71
N PRO A 276 -12.07 17.63 29.07
CA PRO A 276 -11.28 18.57 29.84
C PRO A 276 -11.11 18.04 31.26
N GLY A 277 -10.30 16.97 31.39
CA GLY A 277 -9.73 16.57 32.67
C GLY A 277 -8.98 17.76 33.24
N GLY A 278 -9.12 17.97 34.55
CA GLY A 278 -8.58 19.14 35.25
C GLY A 278 -7.10 19.37 34.93
N CYS A 279 -6.66 20.62 35.03
CA CYS A 279 -5.33 21.04 34.62
C CYS A 279 -4.23 20.36 35.46
N VAL A 280 -3.79 19.18 35.00
CA VAL A 280 -2.55 18.52 35.40
C VAL A 280 -1.42 19.50 35.11
N SER A 281 -0.74 19.96 36.16
CA SER A 281 0.18 21.09 36.07
C SER A 281 1.35 20.82 35.11
N VAL A 282 2.03 21.89 34.70
CA VAL A 282 3.25 21.78 33.90
C VAL A 282 4.28 20.91 34.63
N GLU A 283 4.35 21.02 35.97
CA GLU A 283 5.23 20.24 36.83
C GLU A 283 4.86 18.75 36.80
N GLU A 284 3.60 18.34 37.00
CA GLU A 284 3.19 16.93 36.88
C GLU A 284 3.57 16.33 35.51
N ARG A 285 3.46 17.14 34.44
CA ARG A 285 3.83 16.71 33.09
C ARG A 285 5.35 16.62 32.89
N GLN A 286 6.12 17.49 33.52
CA GLN A 286 7.58 17.44 33.55
C GLN A 286 8.08 16.28 34.43
N GLU A 287 7.50 16.07 35.61
CA GLU A 287 7.89 15.00 36.55
C GLU A 287 7.58 13.62 35.96
N ARG A 288 6.42 13.43 35.31
CA ARG A 288 6.13 12.18 34.58
C ARG A 288 7.14 11.92 33.46
N ARG A 289 7.57 12.95 32.73
CA ARG A 289 8.69 12.84 31.75
C ARG A 289 10.02 12.50 32.43
N ALA A 290 10.34 13.12 33.57
CA ALA A 290 11.56 12.85 34.33
C ALA A 290 11.58 11.46 34.98
N GLN A 291 10.44 10.92 35.43
CA GLN A 291 10.31 9.52 35.86
C GLN A 291 10.47 8.56 34.67
N GLN A 292 9.88 8.87 33.52
CA GLN A 292 10.03 8.05 32.31
C GLN A 292 11.47 8.01 31.81
N LEU A 293 12.18 9.15 31.86
CA LEU A 293 13.61 9.24 31.52
C LEU A 293 14.48 8.45 32.52
N ARG A 294 14.23 8.59 33.83
CA ARG A 294 14.95 7.84 34.88
C ARG A 294 14.78 6.33 34.73
N ARG A 295 13.55 5.84 34.52
CA ARG A 295 13.30 4.40 34.23
C ARG A 295 14.01 3.93 32.96
N LEU A 296 14.10 4.77 31.93
CA LEU A 296 14.83 4.43 30.70
C LEU A 296 16.35 4.37 30.94
N GLN A 297 16.90 5.23 31.79
CA GLN A 297 18.30 5.19 32.21
C GLN A 297 18.60 3.93 33.04
N GLU A 298 17.74 3.61 34.02
CA GLU A 298 17.82 2.43 34.89
C GLU A 298 17.77 1.11 34.10
N ILE A 299 16.85 0.99 33.14
CA ILE A 299 16.79 -0.18 32.23
C ILE A 299 18.06 -0.30 31.38
N ASN A 300 18.68 0.83 31.00
CA ASN A 300 19.90 0.85 30.20
C ASN A 300 21.19 0.64 31.02
N SER A 301 21.23 1.01 32.31
CA SER A 301 22.36 0.67 33.20
C SER A 301 22.35 -0.82 33.50
N ARG A 302 21.21 -1.37 33.93
CA ARG A 302 21.03 -2.81 34.18
C ARG A 302 21.42 -3.68 32.99
N ARG A 303 21.05 -3.29 31.76
CA ARG A 303 21.47 -4.01 30.53
C ARG A 303 22.98 -3.96 30.26
N ARG A 304 23.70 -2.96 30.77
CA ARG A 304 25.17 -2.90 30.70
C ARG A 304 25.81 -3.79 31.76
N GLU A 305 25.22 -3.87 32.96
CA GLU A 305 25.64 -4.78 34.03
C GLU A 305 25.44 -6.25 33.63
N GLU A 306 24.23 -6.61 33.18
CA GLU A 306 23.90 -7.96 32.70
C GLU A 306 24.85 -8.41 31.56
N LYS A 307 25.23 -7.49 30.65
CA LYS A 307 26.23 -7.77 29.63
C LYS A 307 27.65 -7.88 30.19
N LEU A 308 28.07 -6.95 31.06
CA LEU A 308 29.41 -6.96 31.67
C LEU A 308 29.64 -8.26 32.46
N GLN A 309 28.62 -8.77 33.15
CA GLN A 309 28.66 -10.06 33.82
C GLN A 309 28.83 -11.21 32.81
N GLN A 310 28.05 -11.25 31.72
CA GLN A 310 28.19 -12.30 30.70
C GLN A 310 29.56 -12.30 30.00
N ASP A 311 30.10 -11.11 29.69
CA ASP A 311 31.42 -10.98 29.09
C ASP A 311 32.54 -11.37 30.08
N GLN A 312 32.39 -11.07 31.38
CA GLN A 312 33.29 -11.52 32.45
C GLN A 312 33.22 -13.05 32.66
N GLU A 313 32.03 -13.63 32.81
CA GLU A 313 31.84 -15.09 32.95
C GLU A 313 32.37 -15.86 31.73
N ARG A 314 32.42 -15.22 30.55
CA ARG A 314 33.04 -15.79 29.35
C ARG A 314 34.57 -15.69 29.40
N LEU A 315 35.10 -14.55 29.83
CA LEU A 315 36.53 -14.35 30.03
C LEU A 315 37.11 -15.33 31.05
N ASP A 316 36.47 -15.49 32.20
CA ASP A 316 36.90 -16.38 33.28
C ASP A 316 36.96 -17.86 32.81
N ARG A 317 35.99 -18.28 31.98
CA ARG A 317 35.99 -19.62 31.35
C ARG A 317 37.15 -19.81 30.36
N LEU A 318 37.51 -18.78 29.59
CA LEU A 318 38.63 -18.84 28.65
C LEU A 318 39.98 -18.84 29.38
N MET A 319 40.11 -18.06 30.47
CA MET A 319 41.27 -18.08 31.35
C MET A 319 41.49 -19.45 32.00
N ALA A 320 40.43 -20.11 32.45
CA ALA A 320 40.52 -21.48 32.97
C ALA A 320 41.00 -22.50 31.90
N VAL A 321 40.69 -22.28 30.62
CA VAL A 321 41.26 -23.10 29.53
C VAL A 321 42.71 -22.74 29.25
N GLN A 322 43.13 -21.49 29.41
CA GLN A 322 44.55 -21.11 29.36
C GLN A 322 45.34 -21.75 30.52
N GLU A 323 44.78 -21.80 31.74
CA GLU A 323 45.38 -22.43 32.92
C GLU A 323 45.69 -23.92 32.70
N LEU A 324 44.82 -24.66 32.00
CA LEU A 324 45.08 -26.06 31.59
C LEU A 324 46.32 -26.22 30.68
N LEU A 325 46.71 -25.20 29.91
CA LEU A 325 47.92 -25.21 29.10
C LEU A 325 49.16 -24.91 29.96
N GLU A 326 49.05 -24.00 30.93
CA GLU A 326 50.13 -23.62 31.84
C GLU A 326 50.46 -24.74 32.85
N ASP A 327 49.44 -25.47 33.34
CA ASP A 327 49.59 -26.71 34.14
C ASP A 327 50.06 -27.93 33.30
N GLY A 328 50.15 -27.81 31.97
CA GLY A 328 50.58 -28.88 31.07
C GLY A 328 49.55 -30.00 30.85
N LEU A 329 48.27 -29.77 31.17
CA LEU A 329 47.16 -30.73 31.02
C LEU A 329 46.64 -30.80 29.58
N LEU A 330 47.55 -31.07 28.63
CA LEU A 330 47.32 -31.01 27.18
C LEU A 330 46.10 -31.84 26.70
N ASP A 331 45.85 -33.01 27.28
CA ASP A 331 44.69 -33.85 26.92
C ASP A 331 43.33 -33.26 27.34
N GLN A 332 43.32 -32.30 28.26
CA GLN A 332 42.12 -31.56 28.67
C GLN A 332 42.02 -30.28 27.84
N PHE A 333 43.12 -29.54 27.71
CA PHE A 333 43.24 -28.34 26.88
C PHE A 333 42.71 -28.53 25.44
N HIS A 334 43.16 -29.57 24.73
CA HIS A 334 42.70 -29.84 23.36
C HIS A 334 41.20 -30.19 23.28
N ARG A 335 40.61 -30.79 24.32
CA ARG A 335 39.17 -31.03 24.37
C ARG A 335 38.39 -29.73 24.55
N SER A 336 38.84 -28.86 25.45
CA SER A 336 38.20 -27.56 25.65
C SER A 336 38.34 -26.62 24.44
N LEU A 337 39.44 -26.68 23.66
CA LEU A 337 39.54 -25.98 22.38
C LEU A 337 38.49 -26.46 21.36
N VAL A 338 38.25 -27.77 21.26
CA VAL A 338 37.22 -28.34 20.38
C VAL A 338 35.81 -27.96 20.86
N GLU A 339 35.54 -27.99 22.17
CA GLU A 339 34.26 -27.53 22.76
C GLU A 339 34.01 -26.03 22.53
N LEU A 340 35.07 -25.22 22.44
CA LEU A 340 35.01 -23.79 22.11
C LEU A 340 35.04 -23.49 20.60
N ASN A 341 35.24 -24.51 19.75
CA ASN A 341 35.44 -24.41 18.31
C ASN A 341 36.57 -23.42 17.94
N MET A 342 37.77 -23.65 18.49
CA MET A 342 38.97 -22.85 18.24
C MET A 342 40.13 -23.74 17.79
N ASP A 343 40.87 -23.33 16.76
CA ASP A 343 41.86 -24.19 16.08
C ASP A 343 43.27 -24.12 16.70
N SER A 344 43.55 -23.11 17.55
CA SER A 344 44.88 -22.94 18.15
C SER A 344 44.91 -22.19 19.49
N ALA A 345 45.99 -22.39 20.25
CA ALA A 345 46.28 -21.62 21.47
C ALA A 345 46.53 -20.12 21.17
N GLU A 346 47.06 -19.79 20.01
CA GLU A 346 47.28 -18.40 19.57
C GLU A 346 45.95 -17.68 19.34
N GLU A 347 44.95 -18.39 18.79
CA GLU A 347 43.59 -17.89 18.62
C GLU A 347 42.90 -17.68 19.98
N LEU A 348 43.03 -18.64 20.91
CA LEU A 348 42.53 -18.52 22.28
C LEU A 348 43.10 -17.26 22.96
N GLN A 349 44.42 -17.06 22.92
CA GLN A 349 45.06 -15.88 23.50
C GLN A 349 44.60 -14.58 22.83
N SER A 350 44.45 -14.58 21.50
CA SER A 350 43.91 -13.44 20.74
C SER A 350 42.49 -13.08 21.17
N TYR A 351 41.65 -14.09 21.45
CA TYR A 351 40.27 -13.91 21.87
C TYR A 351 40.17 -13.42 23.32
N ILE A 352 40.95 -14.01 24.25
CA ILE A 352 41.10 -13.55 25.63
C ILE A 352 41.49 -12.07 25.66
N ASN A 353 42.55 -11.68 24.95
CA ASN A 353 43.04 -10.29 24.93
C ASN A 353 41.99 -9.30 24.41
N LYS A 354 41.19 -9.68 23.40
CA LYS A 354 40.09 -8.84 22.88
C LYS A 354 38.95 -8.71 23.88
N LEU A 355 38.57 -9.81 24.54
CA LEU A 355 37.46 -9.83 25.49
C LEU A 355 37.83 -9.11 26.80
N GLN A 356 39.06 -9.25 27.28
CA GLN A 356 39.63 -8.48 28.40
C GLN A 356 39.43 -6.96 28.19
N VAL A 357 39.87 -6.44 27.04
CA VAL A 357 39.73 -5.02 26.70
C VAL A 357 38.26 -4.59 26.58
N ALA A 358 37.37 -5.46 26.08
CA ALA A 358 35.93 -5.18 26.02
C ALA A 358 35.27 -5.13 27.40
N VAL A 359 35.66 -6.01 28.32
CA VAL A 359 35.25 -6.03 29.74
C VAL A 359 35.75 -4.77 30.44
N ASP A 360 37.03 -4.42 30.30
CA ASP A 360 37.62 -3.23 30.94
C ASP A 360 36.97 -1.92 30.46
N GLN A 361 36.76 -1.77 29.14
CA GLN A 361 36.04 -0.61 28.59
C GLN A 361 34.58 -0.53 29.06
N SER A 362 33.91 -1.68 29.23
CA SER A 362 32.52 -1.74 29.69
C SER A 362 32.43 -1.41 31.19
N ARG A 363 33.37 -1.91 31.99
CA ARG A 363 33.54 -1.59 33.41
C ARG A 363 33.84 -0.10 33.63
N GLN A 364 34.71 0.51 32.83
CA GLN A 364 34.98 1.95 32.86
C GLN A 364 33.73 2.79 32.52
N LYS A 365 32.97 2.40 31.48
CA LYS A 365 31.72 3.10 31.10
C LYS A 365 30.63 3.01 32.17
N LEU A 366 30.65 1.97 33.00
CA LEU A 366 29.70 1.77 34.11
C LEU A 366 30.09 2.66 35.30
N LEU A 367 31.38 2.71 35.65
CA LEU A 367 31.92 3.63 36.66
C LEU A 367 31.72 5.12 36.28
N GLN A 368 31.77 5.44 34.98
CA GLN A 368 31.49 6.79 34.47
C GLN A 368 29.99 7.18 34.52
N SER A 369 29.06 6.23 34.63
CA SER A 369 27.65 6.54 34.89
C SER A 369 27.32 6.78 36.37
N ASP A 370 28.03 6.12 37.28
CA ASP A 370 27.82 6.26 38.74
C ASP A 370 28.56 7.47 39.35
N GLY A 371 29.75 7.82 38.83
CA GLY A 371 30.54 8.96 39.33
C GLY A 371 30.00 10.35 38.95
N GLY A 372 28.72 10.47 38.60
CA GLY A 372 28.12 11.65 37.95
C GLY A 372 27.59 12.75 38.88
N GLU A 373 27.59 12.56 40.21
CA GLU A 373 27.15 13.61 41.14
C GLU A 373 28.18 14.74 41.26
N GLY A 374 27.90 15.89 40.64
CA GLY A 374 28.54 17.15 41.03
C GLY A 374 29.61 17.73 40.09
N LYS A 375 29.44 17.62 38.76
CA LYS A 375 29.72 18.71 37.79
C LYS A 375 29.42 18.30 36.33
N ALA A 376 28.20 18.57 35.89
CA ALA A 376 28.01 19.03 34.52
C ALA A 376 28.16 20.56 34.54
N GLU A 377 29.03 21.13 33.70
CA GLU A 377 29.09 22.58 33.55
C GLU A 377 27.87 23.03 32.73
N VAL A 378 26.93 23.69 33.41
CA VAL A 378 25.78 24.31 32.76
C VAL A 378 26.27 25.58 32.08
N SER A 379 26.44 25.53 30.76
CA SER A 379 26.31 26.74 29.95
C SER A 379 24.83 27.03 29.81
N GLU A 380 24.38 28.08 30.49
CA GLU A 380 23.05 28.67 30.36
C GLU A 380 22.82 29.11 28.88
N LEU A 381 21.60 29.23 28.35
CA LEU A 381 20.37 29.64 29.04
C LEU A 381 19.14 28.79 28.70
N ASP A 382 18.40 28.44 29.73
CA ASP A 382 16.93 28.35 29.70
C ASP A 382 16.43 28.60 31.14
N HIS A 383 15.50 29.52 31.34
CA HIS A 383 14.93 29.86 32.65
C HIS A 383 13.41 29.74 32.60
N PRO A 384 12.81 28.77 33.33
CA PRO A 384 11.36 28.63 33.39
C PRO A 384 10.72 29.68 34.31
N ILE A 385 9.44 29.92 34.07
CA ILE A 385 8.55 30.77 34.87
C ILE A 385 8.13 30.03 36.16
N ASP A 386 7.97 30.77 37.25
CA ASP A 386 7.07 30.40 38.36
C ASP A 386 6.30 31.65 38.85
N GLU A 387 5.17 31.44 39.52
CA GLU A 387 4.15 32.45 39.81
C GLU A 387 4.30 33.11 41.20
N GLY A 388 3.64 34.25 41.41
CA GLY A 388 3.72 34.99 42.69
C GLY A 388 2.57 35.97 42.92
N ASP A 389 1.56 35.50 43.67
CA ASP A 389 0.46 36.22 44.35
C ASP A 389 -0.17 37.45 43.67
N GLY A 390 -1.43 37.28 43.25
CA GLY A 390 -2.26 38.35 42.72
C GLY A 390 -2.79 39.34 43.76
N VAL A 391 -3.12 40.54 43.29
CA VAL A 391 -4.04 41.47 43.98
C VAL A 391 -5.29 41.59 43.12
N ALA A 392 -6.42 41.13 43.64
CA ALA A 392 -7.73 41.40 43.05
C ALA A 392 -8.39 42.56 43.79
N LEU A 393 -8.96 43.52 43.05
CA LEU A 393 -10.12 44.35 43.41
C LEU A 393 -10.49 45.28 42.23
N MET A 394 -11.76 45.24 41.84
CA MET A 394 -12.72 46.36 41.64
C MET A 394 -12.20 47.76 41.22
N ASP A 395 -12.91 48.53 40.39
CA ASP A 395 -14.37 48.48 40.07
C ASP A 395 -14.68 48.89 38.61
N ALA A 396 -15.98 48.92 38.25
CA ALA A 396 -16.50 49.28 36.92
C ALA A 396 -16.69 50.80 36.71
N ASP A 397 -16.83 51.23 35.44
CA ASP A 397 -17.71 52.36 35.04
C ASP A 397 -17.92 52.46 33.50
N PHE A 398 -19.16 52.15 33.06
CA PHE A 398 -19.94 52.66 31.90
C PHE A 398 -19.38 52.76 30.44
N PRO A 399 -20.25 52.90 29.40
CA PRO A 399 -21.71 52.61 29.32
C PRO A 399 -22.08 51.61 28.20
N GLU A 400 -23.35 51.17 28.18
CA GLU A 400 -23.97 50.56 27.00
C GLU A 400 -24.31 51.62 25.93
N GLU A 401 -24.02 51.35 24.65
CA GLU A 401 -24.82 51.89 23.54
C GLU A 401 -25.21 50.75 22.57
N MET A 402 -26.50 50.67 22.25
CA MET A 402 -27.04 49.58 21.43
C MET A 402 -26.77 49.79 19.93
N LEU A 403 -25.85 49.01 19.38
CA LEU A 403 -25.85 48.66 17.95
C LEU A 403 -26.16 47.17 17.81
N SER A 404 -27.14 46.86 16.96
CA SER A 404 -27.79 45.54 16.96
C SER A 404 -26.95 44.46 16.30
N GLU A 405 -26.46 43.50 17.11
CA GLU A 405 -25.83 42.29 16.61
C GLU A 405 -26.80 41.48 15.73
N LYS A 406 -26.61 41.55 14.41
CA LYS A 406 -26.92 40.40 13.56
C LYS A 406 -25.82 39.37 13.76
N CYS A 407 -26.05 38.46 14.69
CA CYS A 407 -25.18 37.33 14.97
C CYS A 407 -24.89 36.52 13.69
N PHE A 408 -23.72 36.76 13.09
CA PHE A 408 -23.06 35.82 12.21
C PHE A 408 -22.23 34.89 13.08
N SER A 409 -22.87 33.83 13.58
CA SER A 409 -22.18 32.76 14.28
C SER A 409 -21.12 32.13 13.37
N GLN A 410 -19.84 32.32 13.70
CA GLN A 410 -18.79 31.44 13.18
C GLN A 410 -19.14 30.00 13.62
N PRO A 411 -19.13 29.01 12.72
CA PRO A 411 -19.42 27.63 13.11
C PRO A 411 -18.33 27.15 14.07
N ALA A 412 -18.72 26.78 15.29
CA ALA A 412 -17.80 26.21 16.25
C ALA A 412 -17.17 24.94 15.67
N PHE A 413 -15.84 24.83 15.69
CA PHE A 413 -15.12 23.73 15.05
C PHE A 413 -15.37 22.41 15.82
N ASN A 414 -16.43 21.70 15.44
CA ASN A 414 -16.86 20.49 16.13
C ASN A 414 -15.96 19.32 15.75
N MET A 415 -15.14 18.87 16.70
CA MET A 415 -14.21 17.75 16.53
C MET A 415 -14.94 16.44 16.16
N ALA A 416 -16.23 16.28 16.54
CA ALA A 416 -17.02 15.12 16.14
C ALA A 416 -17.39 15.18 14.64
N GLU A 417 -17.78 16.35 14.12
CA GLU A 417 -18.08 16.56 12.69
C GLU A 417 -16.83 16.42 11.82
N TYR A 418 -15.68 16.92 12.29
CA TYR A 418 -14.40 16.73 11.59
C TYR A 418 -14.05 15.24 11.43
N HIS A 419 -14.41 14.39 12.40
CA HIS A 419 -14.15 12.95 12.37
C HIS A 419 -15.31 12.12 11.76
N GLN A 420 -16.05 12.63 10.78
CA GLN A 420 -17.09 11.89 10.06
C GLN A 420 -16.72 11.59 8.60
N LEU A 421 -16.87 10.32 8.20
CA LEU A 421 -16.80 9.90 6.80
C LEU A 421 -18.21 9.84 6.19
N PHE A 422 -18.39 10.52 5.07
CA PHE A 422 -19.63 10.50 4.29
C PHE A 422 -19.43 9.61 3.07
N VAL A 423 -20.14 8.50 2.99
CA VAL A 423 -20.00 7.49 1.93
C VAL A 423 -21.29 7.41 1.13
N GLY A 424 -21.22 7.80 -0.14
CA GLY A 424 -22.36 7.98 -1.04
C GLY A 424 -22.27 7.01 -2.22
N THR A 425 -21.88 7.50 -3.41
CA THR A 425 -21.77 6.68 -4.62
C THR A 425 -20.79 5.52 -4.48
N GLU A 426 -19.82 5.61 -3.57
CA GLU A 426 -18.88 4.52 -3.28
C GLU A 426 -19.61 3.24 -2.84
N ARG A 427 -20.79 3.37 -2.20
CA ARG A 427 -21.67 2.26 -1.76
C ARG A 427 -22.17 1.35 -2.90
N LEU A 428 -22.23 1.85 -4.14
CA LEU A 428 -22.54 1.04 -5.33
C LEU A 428 -21.35 0.86 -6.27
N ARG A 429 -20.43 1.83 -6.34
CA ARG A 429 -19.25 1.72 -7.22
C ARG A 429 -18.29 0.61 -6.79
N CYS A 430 -18.25 0.23 -5.51
CA CYS A 430 -17.35 -0.83 -5.04
C CYS A 430 -17.89 -2.24 -5.31
N PRO A 431 -19.19 -2.57 -5.11
CA PRO A 431 -19.75 -3.83 -5.61
C PRO A 431 -19.80 -3.95 -7.14
N GLU A 432 -19.90 -2.83 -7.88
CA GLU A 432 -19.97 -2.83 -9.36
C GLU A 432 -18.74 -3.48 -10.03
N ILE A 433 -17.58 -3.54 -9.36
CA ILE A 433 -16.36 -4.12 -9.95
C ILE A 433 -16.51 -5.61 -10.33
N LEU A 434 -17.47 -6.31 -9.71
CA LEU A 434 -17.84 -7.68 -10.08
C LEU A 434 -18.42 -7.76 -11.51
N PHE A 435 -19.06 -6.68 -11.97
CA PHE A 435 -19.64 -6.54 -13.30
C PHE A 435 -18.73 -5.74 -14.24
N GLN A 436 -17.95 -4.78 -13.72
CA GLN A 436 -17.05 -3.90 -14.48
C GLN A 436 -15.63 -3.85 -13.85
N PRO A 437 -14.77 -4.88 -14.05
CA PRO A 437 -13.39 -4.91 -13.55
C PRO A 437 -12.51 -3.72 -14.00
N SER A 438 -12.82 -3.13 -15.15
CA SER A 438 -12.17 -1.92 -15.66
C SER A 438 -12.26 -0.71 -14.71
N LEU A 439 -13.22 -0.68 -13.77
CA LEU A 439 -13.30 0.35 -12.71
C LEU A 439 -12.08 0.36 -11.76
N ILE A 440 -11.32 -0.73 -11.70
CA ILE A 440 -10.07 -0.84 -10.92
C ILE A 440 -8.82 -1.01 -11.80
N GLY A 441 -8.96 -0.91 -13.13
CA GLY A 441 -7.86 -1.11 -14.08
C GLY A 441 -7.50 -2.58 -14.33
N GLU A 442 -8.43 -3.52 -14.11
CA GLU A 442 -8.25 -4.93 -14.45
C GLU A 442 -8.89 -5.23 -15.82
N ASP A 443 -8.09 -5.65 -16.81
CA ASP A 443 -8.53 -6.01 -18.18
C ASP A 443 -9.26 -7.37 -18.26
N GLN A 444 -9.90 -7.80 -17.16
CA GLN A 444 -10.65 -9.04 -17.06
C GLN A 444 -12.13 -8.82 -17.39
N MET A 445 -12.76 -9.81 -18.02
CA MET A 445 -14.20 -9.83 -18.24
C MET A 445 -14.97 -9.83 -16.92
N GLY A 446 -16.08 -9.11 -16.86
CA GLY A 446 -17.00 -9.12 -15.72
C GLY A 446 -17.63 -10.49 -15.46
N LEU A 447 -18.23 -10.68 -14.29
CA LEU A 447 -18.89 -11.94 -13.89
C LEU A 447 -19.93 -12.41 -14.92
N MET A 448 -20.74 -11.49 -15.42
CA MET A 448 -21.83 -11.81 -16.36
C MET A 448 -21.35 -12.02 -17.79
N GLU A 449 -20.35 -11.25 -18.24
CA GLU A 449 -19.67 -11.48 -19.53
C GLU A 449 -18.97 -12.85 -19.53
N THR A 450 -18.32 -13.20 -18.40
CA THR A 450 -17.70 -14.51 -18.20
C THR A 450 -18.74 -15.62 -18.19
N LEU A 451 -19.91 -15.40 -17.59
CA LEU A 451 -21.04 -16.35 -17.66
C LEU A 451 -21.54 -16.52 -19.10
N GLN A 452 -21.64 -15.44 -19.89
CA GLN A 452 -22.00 -15.52 -21.31
C GLN A 452 -20.99 -16.38 -22.10
N TYR A 453 -19.69 -16.16 -21.84
CA TYR A 453 -18.61 -16.94 -22.43
C TYR A 453 -18.66 -18.44 -22.04
N VAL A 454 -19.03 -18.76 -20.79
CA VAL A 454 -19.23 -20.15 -20.35
C VAL A 454 -20.44 -20.77 -21.05
N LEU A 455 -21.59 -20.10 -21.07
CA LEU A 455 -22.82 -20.60 -21.70
C LEU A 455 -22.63 -20.85 -23.21
N ALA A 456 -21.89 -19.98 -23.90
CA ALA A 456 -21.61 -20.10 -25.33
C ALA A 456 -20.85 -21.39 -25.75
N ARG A 457 -20.32 -22.16 -24.79
CA ARG A 457 -19.65 -23.45 -25.05
C ARG A 457 -20.60 -24.66 -25.07
N TYR A 458 -21.82 -24.50 -24.59
CA TYR A 458 -22.82 -25.56 -24.46
C TYR A 458 -23.85 -25.54 -25.60
N THR A 459 -24.54 -26.66 -25.84
CA THR A 459 -25.66 -26.69 -26.81
C THR A 459 -26.85 -25.86 -26.30
N PRO A 460 -27.78 -25.38 -27.15
CA PRO A 460 -28.92 -24.57 -26.70
C PRO A 460 -29.78 -25.25 -25.61
N GLU A 461 -29.93 -26.57 -25.67
CA GLU A 461 -30.68 -27.37 -24.70
C GLU A 461 -29.93 -27.45 -23.35
N GLN A 462 -28.60 -27.57 -23.40
CA GLN A 462 -27.75 -27.51 -22.21
C GLN A 462 -27.71 -26.09 -21.61
N GLN A 463 -27.69 -25.05 -22.45
CA GLN A 463 -27.78 -23.66 -21.99
C GLN A 463 -29.09 -23.41 -21.25
N GLU A 464 -30.22 -23.85 -21.80
CA GLU A 464 -31.53 -23.75 -21.13
C GLU A 464 -31.54 -24.52 -19.80
N ALA A 465 -31.03 -25.76 -19.78
CA ALA A 465 -30.93 -26.55 -18.55
C ALA A 465 -30.05 -25.85 -17.48
N LEU A 466 -28.91 -25.27 -17.86
CA LEU A 466 -28.02 -24.54 -16.95
C LEU A 466 -28.68 -23.26 -16.41
N VAL A 467 -29.30 -22.43 -17.25
CA VAL A 467 -29.95 -21.18 -16.78
C VAL A 467 -31.26 -21.43 -16.03
N SER A 468 -31.88 -22.61 -16.18
CA SER A 468 -33.06 -23.00 -15.40
C SER A 468 -32.81 -23.04 -13.89
N ASN A 469 -31.55 -23.09 -13.45
CA ASN A 469 -31.13 -22.99 -12.05
C ASN A 469 -29.78 -22.27 -11.91
N VAL A 470 -29.80 -20.93 -12.01
CA VAL A 470 -28.64 -20.08 -11.67
C VAL A 470 -28.63 -19.91 -10.14
N PHE A 471 -27.53 -20.27 -9.48
CA PHE A 471 -27.40 -20.28 -8.03
C PHE A 471 -26.32 -19.30 -7.56
N LEU A 472 -26.64 -18.39 -6.65
CA LEU A 472 -25.72 -17.35 -6.13
C LEU A 472 -25.26 -17.69 -4.72
N THR A 473 -23.95 -17.77 -4.49
CA THR A 473 -23.36 -18.10 -3.18
C THR A 473 -22.00 -17.44 -2.95
N GLY A 474 -21.45 -17.58 -1.75
CA GLY A 474 -20.26 -16.86 -1.29
C GLY A 474 -20.60 -15.47 -0.72
N GLY A 475 -19.77 -14.98 0.19
CA GLY A 475 -20.05 -13.77 0.97
C GLY A 475 -20.23 -12.49 0.14
N ASN A 476 -19.68 -12.40 -1.07
CA ASN A 476 -19.88 -11.25 -1.95
C ASN A 476 -21.17 -11.32 -2.80
N MET A 477 -21.95 -12.40 -2.72
CA MET A 477 -23.29 -12.45 -3.34
C MET A 477 -24.39 -11.88 -2.43
N GLN A 478 -24.09 -11.54 -1.17
CA GLN A 478 -25.09 -11.06 -0.21
C GLN A 478 -25.50 -9.59 -0.40
N TYR A 479 -24.84 -8.84 -1.28
CA TYR A 479 -25.16 -7.41 -1.51
C TYR A 479 -26.64 -7.23 -1.93
N PRO A 480 -27.39 -6.31 -1.30
CA PRO A 480 -28.77 -6.03 -1.71
C PRO A 480 -28.84 -5.65 -3.20
N GLY A 481 -29.83 -6.18 -3.92
CA GLY A 481 -29.98 -6.00 -5.37
C GLY A 481 -29.12 -6.91 -6.25
N MET A 482 -28.20 -7.71 -5.70
CA MET A 482 -27.35 -8.63 -6.47
C MET A 482 -28.16 -9.61 -7.32
N LYS A 483 -29.21 -10.23 -6.74
CA LYS A 483 -30.07 -11.16 -7.46
C LYS A 483 -30.78 -10.48 -8.62
N GLU A 484 -31.42 -9.35 -8.36
CA GLU A 484 -32.21 -8.59 -9.33
C GLU A 484 -31.33 -8.04 -10.46
N ARG A 485 -30.08 -7.66 -10.14
CA ARG A 485 -29.06 -7.29 -11.13
C ARG A 485 -28.69 -8.49 -12.02
N VAL A 486 -28.40 -9.65 -11.44
CA VAL A 486 -28.08 -10.88 -12.20
C VAL A 486 -29.28 -11.31 -13.08
N GLU A 487 -30.51 -11.22 -12.58
CA GLU A 487 -31.73 -11.46 -13.37
C GLU A 487 -31.87 -10.48 -14.54
N ARG A 488 -31.51 -9.20 -14.36
CA ARG A 488 -31.49 -8.20 -15.44
C ARG A 488 -30.44 -8.51 -16.51
N GLU A 489 -29.21 -8.80 -16.13
CA GLU A 489 -28.15 -9.12 -17.09
C GLU A 489 -28.48 -10.42 -17.85
N LEU A 490 -29.06 -11.42 -17.18
CA LEU A 490 -29.57 -12.63 -17.83
C LEU A 490 -30.70 -12.34 -18.83
N LEU A 491 -31.57 -11.36 -18.58
CA LEU A 491 -32.56 -10.92 -19.58
C LEU A 491 -31.90 -10.26 -20.80
N ALA A 492 -30.83 -9.48 -20.59
CA ALA A 492 -30.13 -8.78 -21.66
C ALA A 492 -29.29 -9.71 -22.55
N MET A 493 -28.64 -10.73 -21.97
CA MET A 493 -27.77 -11.67 -22.70
C MET A 493 -28.53 -12.74 -23.51
N ARG A 494 -29.85 -12.91 -23.27
CA ARG A 494 -30.56 -14.12 -23.69
C ARG A 494 -31.17 -14.05 -25.10
N PRO A 495 -31.09 -15.16 -25.87
CA PRO A 495 -32.01 -15.40 -26.97
C PRO A 495 -33.47 -15.42 -26.50
N PHE A 496 -34.37 -14.97 -27.37
CA PHE A 496 -35.81 -14.92 -27.13
C PHE A 496 -36.38 -16.30 -26.73
N GLN A 497 -37.28 -16.33 -25.74
CA GLN A 497 -38.14 -17.46 -25.31
C GLN A 497 -37.63 -18.53 -24.32
N SER A 498 -36.33 -18.70 -24.06
CA SER A 498 -35.90 -19.65 -22.99
C SER A 498 -36.41 -19.28 -21.58
N HIS A 499 -36.38 -20.23 -20.64
CA HIS A 499 -36.73 -19.97 -19.22
C HIS A 499 -35.51 -20.07 -18.29
N PHE A 500 -35.29 -19.05 -17.46
CA PHE A 500 -34.26 -19.08 -16.40
C PHE A 500 -34.88 -18.87 -15.02
N LYS A 501 -34.14 -19.22 -13.98
CA LYS A 501 -34.45 -18.91 -12.58
C LYS A 501 -33.17 -18.62 -11.83
N VAL A 502 -33.06 -17.42 -11.24
CA VAL A 502 -31.97 -17.09 -10.30
C VAL A 502 -32.45 -17.38 -8.89
N THR A 503 -31.63 -18.09 -8.12
CA THR A 503 -31.86 -18.30 -6.69
C THR A 503 -30.60 -17.98 -5.91
N MET A 504 -30.76 -17.34 -4.76
CA MET A 504 -29.66 -17.12 -3.82
C MET A 504 -29.59 -18.29 -2.83
N ALA A 505 -28.41 -18.54 -2.29
CA ALA A 505 -28.20 -19.37 -1.11
C ALA A 505 -28.98 -18.82 0.11
N THR A 506 -29.40 -19.69 1.03
CA THR A 506 -30.08 -19.30 2.28
C THR A 506 -29.21 -18.47 3.21
N GLN A 507 -27.92 -18.81 3.32
CA GLN A 507 -26.90 -18.03 4.02
C GLN A 507 -25.62 -18.06 3.17
N PRO A 508 -25.45 -17.14 2.17
CA PRO A 508 -24.34 -17.20 1.21
C PRO A 508 -22.93 -17.27 1.81
N ALA A 509 -22.75 -16.79 3.05
CA ALA A 509 -21.48 -16.81 3.78
C ALA A 509 -21.26 -18.04 4.69
N LEU A 510 -22.24 -18.96 4.81
CA LEU A 510 -22.20 -20.14 5.71
C LEU A 510 -22.66 -21.45 5.06
N ASP A 511 -23.51 -21.42 4.02
CA ASP A 511 -24.08 -22.61 3.37
C ASP A 511 -23.04 -23.58 2.78
N ALA A 512 -21.81 -23.11 2.49
CA ALA A 512 -20.70 -23.99 2.11
C ALA A 512 -20.31 -24.95 3.25
N TRP A 513 -20.22 -24.43 4.48
CA TRP A 513 -19.92 -25.24 5.67
C TRP A 513 -21.09 -26.17 6.01
N PHE A 514 -22.34 -25.70 5.93
CA PHE A 514 -23.52 -26.55 6.14
C PHE A 514 -23.63 -27.66 5.08
N GLY A 515 -23.32 -27.39 3.81
CA GLY A 515 -23.31 -28.42 2.77
C GLY A 515 -22.22 -29.46 2.96
N ALA A 516 -21.02 -29.07 3.40
CA ALA A 516 -19.96 -30.01 3.74
C ALA A 516 -20.32 -30.85 4.98
N ARG A 517 -20.98 -30.25 5.98
CA ARG A 517 -21.52 -30.92 7.17
C ARG A 517 -22.59 -31.94 6.83
N ASP A 518 -23.57 -31.55 6.02
CA ASP A 518 -24.68 -32.43 5.65
C ASP A 518 -24.21 -33.58 4.77
N TRP A 519 -23.30 -33.31 3.82
CA TRP A 519 -22.64 -34.36 3.04
C TRP A 519 -21.88 -35.36 3.93
N ALA A 520 -21.15 -34.90 4.94
CA ALA A 520 -20.44 -35.76 5.89
C ALA A 520 -21.37 -36.60 6.79
N LEU A 521 -22.60 -36.14 7.04
CA LEU A 521 -23.64 -36.88 7.75
C LEU A 521 -24.35 -37.91 6.84
N GLU A 522 -24.53 -37.57 5.55
CA GLU A 522 -25.09 -38.47 4.53
C GLU A 522 -24.10 -39.58 4.12
N HIS A 523 -22.79 -39.33 4.19
CA HIS A 523 -21.71 -40.23 3.73
C HIS A 523 -20.72 -40.54 4.87
N PRO A 524 -21.05 -41.46 5.81
CA PRO A 524 -20.14 -41.80 6.91
C PRO A 524 -18.84 -42.43 6.42
N ALA A 525 -17.70 -42.00 6.97
CA ALA A 525 -16.36 -42.53 6.64
C ALA A 525 -16.12 -44.01 7.03
N ALA A 526 -17.11 -44.68 7.62
CA ALA A 526 -17.01 -46.07 8.09
C ALA A 526 -17.40 -47.08 6.99
N GLY A 527 -16.54 -47.22 5.98
CA GLY A 527 -16.68 -48.18 4.88
C GLY A 527 -15.96 -47.72 3.61
N GLU A 528 -16.09 -48.45 2.51
CA GLU A 528 -15.63 -48.05 1.16
C GLU A 528 -16.55 -46.95 0.58
N ALA A 529 -16.66 -45.82 1.28
CA ALA A 529 -17.57 -44.72 0.95
C ALA A 529 -16.97 -43.79 -0.12
N GLU A 530 -17.62 -43.73 -1.29
CA GLU A 530 -17.24 -42.87 -2.41
C GLU A 530 -17.15 -41.39 -1.97
N GLY A 531 -15.96 -40.80 -2.14
CA GLY A 531 -15.63 -39.43 -1.71
C GLY A 531 -14.65 -39.33 -0.53
N TRP A 532 -14.40 -40.41 0.23
CA TRP A 532 -13.35 -40.44 1.27
C TRP A 532 -12.03 -41.03 0.75
N ILE A 533 -10.92 -40.56 1.33
CA ILE A 533 -9.57 -41.12 1.19
C ILE A 533 -9.14 -41.56 2.60
N SER A 534 -8.87 -42.85 2.81
CA SER A 534 -8.30 -43.33 4.07
C SER A 534 -6.79 -43.11 4.14
N ARG A 535 -6.22 -43.16 5.34
CA ARG A 535 -4.76 -43.19 5.53
C ARG A 535 -4.11 -44.36 4.76
N GLN A 536 -4.75 -45.52 4.70
CA GLN A 536 -4.23 -46.67 3.94
C GLN A 536 -4.25 -46.40 2.43
N ASP A 537 -5.30 -45.74 1.91
CA ASP A 537 -5.33 -45.33 0.51
C ASP A 537 -4.18 -44.37 0.17
N TYR A 538 -3.89 -43.42 1.06
CA TYR A 538 -2.76 -42.49 0.91
C TYR A 538 -1.41 -43.21 0.96
N GLU A 539 -1.20 -44.14 1.90
CA GLU A 539 0.04 -44.93 2.02
C GLU A 539 0.25 -45.90 0.84
N GLU A 540 -0.82 -46.46 0.27
CA GLU A 540 -0.73 -47.39 -0.88
C GLU A 540 -0.67 -46.70 -2.25
N LYS A 541 -1.37 -45.57 -2.43
CA LYS A 541 -1.59 -44.91 -3.73
C LYS A 541 -0.90 -43.56 -3.86
N GLY A 542 -0.37 -43.02 -2.76
CA GLY A 542 0.33 -41.74 -2.69
C GLY A 542 -0.59 -40.51 -2.71
N GLY A 543 -0.01 -39.34 -2.40
CA GLY A 543 -0.74 -38.06 -2.33
C GLY A 543 -1.33 -37.52 -3.64
N GLU A 544 -1.16 -38.23 -4.76
CA GLU A 544 -1.88 -37.96 -6.02
C GLU A 544 -3.26 -38.62 -6.07
N TYR A 545 -3.57 -39.55 -5.17
CA TYR A 545 -4.84 -40.26 -5.17
C TYR A 545 -6.02 -39.33 -4.83
N LEU A 546 -7.08 -39.43 -5.63
CA LEU A 546 -8.31 -38.68 -5.49
C LEU A 546 -9.50 -39.64 -5.37
N SER A 547 -10.41 -39.34 -4.45
CA SER A 547 -11.76 -39.90 -4.42
C SER A 547 -12.72 -38.81 -4.90
N GLU A 548 -13.40 -39.04 -6.03
CA GLU A 548 -14.40 -38.09 -6.55
C GLU A 548 -15.73 -38.23 -5.80
N HIS A 549 -16.50 -37.14 -5.70
CA HIS A 549 -17.91 -37.13 -5.32
C HIS A 549 -18.63 -35.93 -5.96
N CYS A 550 -19.94 -35.77 -5.71
CA CYS A 550 -20.75 -34.73 -6.37
C CYS A 550 -20.25 -33.29 -6.15
N SER A 551 -19.55 -33.03 -5.04
CA SER A 551 -18.98 -31.72 -4.68
C SER A 551 -17.46 -31.68 -4.74
N SER A 552 -16.78 -32.75 -5.19
CA SER A 552 -15.32 -32.73 -5.36
C SER A 552 -14.92 -31.91 -6.59
N ASN A 553 -13.64 -31.55 -6.67
CA ASN A 553 -13.05 -31.30 -7.99
C ASN A 553 -13.07 -32.58 -8.83
N ALA A 554 -13.31 -32.45 -10.13
CA ALA A 554 -13.21 -33.55 -11.08
C ALA A 554 -11.76 -33.72 -11.56
N PHE A 555 -11.29 -34.95 -11.72
CA PHE A 555 -9.98 -35.22 -12.30
C PHE A 555 -10.00 -34.90 -13.81
N VAL A 556 -9.39 -33.78 -14.19
CA VAL A 556 -9.16 -33.41 -15.59
C VAL A 556 -7.76 -33.89 -16.00
N PRO A 557 -7.59 -35.09 -16.58
CA PRO A 557 -6.30 -35.49 -17.14
C PRO A 557 -5.93 -34.52 -18.25
N LEU A 558 -4.70 -34.01 -18.21
CA LEU A 558 -4.14 -33.08 -19.20
C LEU A 558 -4.05 -33.76 -20.58
N LYS A 559 -5.13 -33.67 -21.35
CA LYS A 559 -5.19 -34.12 -22.74
C LYS A 559 -4.31 -33.24 -23.62
N VAL A 560 -3.06 -33.66 -23.81
CA VAL A 560 -2.25 -33.26 -24.96
C VAL A 560 -3.07 -33.55 -26.22
N ALA A 561 -3.50 -32.49 -26.90
CA ALA A 561 -4.56 -32.59 -27.90
C ALA A 561 -4.04 -33.20 -29.21
N LYS A 562 -4.52 -34.41 -29.55
CA LYS A 562 -4.47 -34.88 -30.94
C LYS A 562 -5.38 -33.98 -31.80
N PRO A 563 -4.93 -33.50 -32.98
CA PRO A 563 -5.77 -32.72 -33.87
C PRO A 563 -7.06 -33.48 -34.26
N ALA A 564 -8.20 -32.80 -34.17
CA ALA A 564 -9.48 -33.36 -34.59
C ALA A 564 -9.64 -33.28 -36.13
N PRO A 565 -10.29 -34.27 -36.78
CA PRO A 565 -10.53 -34.23 -38.22
C PRO A 565 -11.53 -33.13 -38.58
N ALA A 566 -11.29 -32.44 -39.70
CA ALA A 566 -12.10 -31.31 -40.14
C ALA A 566 -13.54 -31.72 -40.52
N ARG A 567 -14.53 -30.93 -40.10
CA ARG A 567 -15.89 -30.96 -40.69
C ARG A 567 -15.86 -30.29 -42.08
N PRO A 568 -16.74 -30.70 -43.01
CA PRO A 568 -16.79 -30.10 -44.35
C PRO A 568 -17.32 -28.67 -44.30
N ALA A 569 -16.86 -27.83 -45.23
CA ALA A 569 -17.29 -26.44 -45.37
C ALA A 569 -18.50 -26.30 -46.30
N GLU A 570 -19.37 -25.33 -45.99
CA GLU A 570 -20.36 -24.78 -46.93
C GLU A 570 -20.01 -23.31 -47.27
N PRO A 571 -20.49 -22.77 -48.41
CA PRO A 571 -19.59 -22.03 -49.30
C PRO A 571 -19.62 -20.50 -49.15
N SER A 572 -18.47 -19.89 -49.44
CA SER A 572 -18.31 -18.45 -49.68
C SER A 572 -18.95 -18.03 -51.01
N ALA A 573 -19.72 -16.94 -51.01
CA ALA A 573 -20.35 -16.40 -52.21
C ALA A 573 -19.53 -15.29 -52.89
N THR A 574 -19.26 -15.40 -54.19
CA THR A 574 -19.01 -14.23 -55.06
C THR A 574 -19.28 -14.50 -56.54
N SER A 575 -19.81 -13.47 -57.22
CA SER A 575 -19.74 -13.15 -58.67
C SER A 575 -19.73 -14.25 -59.75
N GLN A 576 -20.70 -14.13 -60.67
CA GLN A 576 -20.80 -14.81 -61.96
C GLN A 576 -19.57 -14.58 -62.87
N THR A 577 -19.16 -15.57 -63.69
CA THR A 577 -19.34 -15.51 -65.18
C THR A 577 -18.92 -16.78 -65.95
N SER A 578 -19.77 -17.15 -66.92
CA SER A 578 -19.51 -17.85 -68.21
C SER A 578 -18.43 -18.95 -68.37
N THR A 579 -18.92 -20.20 -68.49
CA THR A 579 -18.65 -21.18 -69.58
C THR A 579 -17.21 -21.54 -70.02
N GLY A 580 -16.88 -22.84 -69.95
CA GLY A 580 -15.79 -23.45 -70.76
C GLY A 580 -15.40 -24.86 -70.29
N ALA A 581 -15.27 -25.81 -71.22
CA ALA A 581 -14.88 -27.21 -70.97
C ALA A 581 -14.08 -27.73 -72.19
N PRO A 582 -13.41 -28.91 -72.14
CA PRO A 582 -12.65 -29.51 -71.03
C PRO A 582 -11.26 -30.06 -71.51
N ALA A 583 -10.62 -30.82 -70.61
CA ALA A 583 -9.81 -32.03 -70.90
C ALA A 583 -8.28 -31.97 -71.12
N ASP A 584 -7.65 -33.00 -70.54
CA ASP A 584 -6.58 -33.87 -71.08
C ASP A 584 -5.08 -33.52 -71.07
N ILE A 585 -4.37 -34.32 -70.24
CA ILE A 585 -3.24 -35.22 -70.60
C ILE A 585 -1.80 -34.64 -70.69
N ALA A 586 -0.86 -35.47 -70.17
CA ALA A 586 0.59 -35.54 -70.49
C ALA A 586 1.56 -34.44 -69.98
N MET A 587 2.86 -34.71 -69.74
CA MET A 587 3.58 -35.91 -69.25
C MET A 587 5.10 -35.62 -69.10
N VAL A 588 5.81 -36.45 -68.30
CA VAL A 588 7.18 -36.97 -68.56
C VAL A 588 8.45 -36.08 -68.46
N THR A 589 9.52 -36.69 -67.90
CA THR A 589 10.97 -36.34 -67.93
C THR A 589 11.47 -35.05 -67.24
N SER A 590 12.74 -34.90 -66.81
CA SER A 590 13.85 -35.79 -66.34
C SER A 590 15.01 -34.86 -65.86
N ALA A 591 16.18 -35.25 -65.33
CA ALA A 591 16.87 -36.54 -65.15
C ALA A 591 17.92 -36.51 -64.00
N SER A 592 18.25 -37.69 -63.47
CA SER A 592 19.57 -38.18 -63.00
C SER A 592 20.84 -37.30 -63.21
N ALA A 593 21.68 -37.15 -62.16
CA ALA A 593 23.13 -37.52 -62.13
C ALA A 593 23.91 -36.92 -60.91
N TYR A 594 25.02 -37.47 -60.37
CA TYR A 594 25.63 -38.83 -60.30
C TYR A 594 26.66 -38.85 -59.12
N VAL A 595 26.71 -39.95 -58.32
CA VAL A 595 27.91 -40.73 -57.87
C VAL A 595 29.26 -39.97 -57.63
N SER A 596 29.93 -40.01 -56.45
CA SER A 596 30.86 -41.09 -55.96
C SER A 596 31.74 -40.54 -54.79
N THR A 597 32.45 -41.27 -53.90
CA THR A 597 32.39 -42.62 -53.25
C THR A 597 33.51 -42.71 -52.16
N ASN A 598 33.43 -43.70 -51.26
CA ASN A 598 34.57 -44.40 -50.57
C ASN A 598 35.40 -43.68 -49.48
N ALA A 599 36.03 -44.36 -48.50
CA ALA A 599 35.86 -45.73 -47.93
C ALA A 599 36.73 -45.93 -46.63
N THR A 600 36.70 -47.15 -46.07
CA THR A 600 37.49 -47.72 -44.94
C THR A 600 37.12 -47.23 -43.52
N MET A 601 36.69 -48.06 -42.54
CA MET A 601 37.12 -49.38 -41.98
C MET A 601 38.22 -49.24 -40.92
N ASP A 602 38.09 -49.76 -39.69
CA ASP A 602 37.83 -51.18 -39.37
C ASP A 602 37.06 -51.45 -38.04
N ASN A 603 36.72 -52.74 -37.82
CA ASN A 603 36.03 -53.31 -36.64
C ASN A 603 36.45 -54.80 -36.49
N PRO A 604 36.73 -55.32 -35.28
CA PRO A 604 35.89 -56.45 -34.82
C PRO A 604 35.78 -56.68 -33.30
N GLU A 605 34.58 -57.05 -32.83
CA GLU A 605 34.40 -58.28 -32.03
C GLU A 605 33.03 -58.95 -32.29
N ASN A 606 32.96 -60.28 -32.10
CA ASN A 606 31.95 -61.23 -32.63
C ASN A 606 32.19 -62.61 -31.90
N PRO A 607 31.47 -63.75 -32.08
CA PRO A 607 30.38 -64.05 -33.03
C PRO A 607 29.24 -65.00 -32.57
N ARG A 608 28.34 -65.31 -33.54
CA ARG A 608 27.32 -66.41 -33.61
C ARG A 608 25.96 -66.13 -32.97
N ASN A 609 24.82 -66.59 -33.51
CA ASN A 609 24.60 -67.49 -34.66
C ASN A 609 23.35 -67.09 -35.47
N ALA A 610 23.24 -67.50 -36.75
CA ALA A 610 22.25 -66.96 -37.70
C ALA A 610 21.14 -67.94 -38.12
N ARG A 611 19.93 -67.42 -38.40
CA ARG A 611 19.05 -67.72 -39.57
C ARG A 611 17.58 -67.29 -39.36
N ARG A 612 17.09 -66.35 -40.16
CA ARG A 612 16.00 -66.53 -41.15
C ARG A 612 15.59 -65.20 -41.78
N ASP A 613 14.94 -65.31 -42.93
CA ASP A 613 14.41 -64.20 -43.73
C ASP A 613 13.13 -63.62 -43.08
N SER A 614 13.01 -62.29 -43.08
CA SER A 614 11.80 -61.55 -42.74
C SER A 614 11.83 -60.19 -43.43
N ASP A 615 10.75 -59.80 -44.10
CA ASP A 615 10.70 -58.57 -44.89
C ASP A 615 10.82 -57.32 -44.01
N PHE A 616 11.93 -56.59 -44.14
CA PHE A 616 12.13 -55.33 -43.44
C PHE A 616 11.50 -54.16 -44.21
N LEU A 617 10.27 -53.84 -43.81
CA LEU A 617 9.57 -52.62 -44.21
C LEU A 617 10.34 -51.39 -43.70
N ILE A 618 11.10 -50.73 -44.58
CA ILE A 618 11.72 -49.44 -44.27
C ILE A 618 10.62 -48.36 -44.29
N ILE A 619 10.04 -48.08 -43.13
CA ILE A 619 9.22 -46.88 -42.94
C ILE A 619 10.17 -45.70 -42.76
N THR A 620 10.47 -45.00 -43.86
CA THR A 620 11.04 -43.66 -43.77
C THR A 620 9.95 -42.73 -43.23
N ILE A 621 9.94 -42.51 -41.92
CA ILE A 621 9.16 -41.41 -41.33
C ILE A 621 9.85 -40.13 -41.80
N LEU A 622 9.32 -39.53 -42.86
CA LEU A 622 9.54 -38.12 -43.13
C LEU A 622 8.88 -37.36 -41.98
N ASP A 623 9.66 -36.55 -41.26
CA ASP A 623 9.10 -35.61 -40.30
C ASP A 623 8.25 -34.60 -41.09
N VAL A 624 6.94 -34.82 -41.10
CA VAL A 624 6.00 -33.78 -41.46
C VAL A 624 6.11 -32.78 -40.33
N ASN A 625 6.71 -31.61 -40.61
CA ASN A 625 6.93 -30.55 -39.62
C ASN A 625 5.59 -30.14 -38.99
N ASP A 626 5.14 -30.85 -37.96
CA ASP A 626 3.74 -30.86 -37.51
C ASP A 626 3.50 -30.01 -36.27
N ASN A 627 4.56 -29.67 -35.56
CA ASN A 627 4.54 -28.80 -34.41
C ASN A 627 5.29 -27.52 -34.76
N ARG A 628 4.56 -26.40 -34.89
CA ARG A 628 5.20 -25.07 -34.88
C ARG A 628 5.99 -24.89 -33.57
N PRO A 629 7.02 -24.02 -33.52
CA PRO A 629 7.65 -23.64 -32.26
C PRO A 629 6.62 -23.25 -31.20
N ILE A 630 6.85 -23.59 -29.93
CA ILE A 630 5.91 -23.31 -28.82
C ILE A 630 6.65 -22.55 -27.73
N PHE A 631 6.17 -21.35 -27.41
CA PHE A 631 6.60 -20.63 -26.22
C PHE A 631 5.85 -21.17 -24.98
N THR A 632 6.59 -21.36 -23.89
CA THR A 632 6.10 -21.92 -22.61
C THR A 632 5.19 -20.96 -21.83
N LYS A 633 5.20 -19.67 -22.18
CA LYS A 633 4.38 -18.61 -21.59
C LYS A 633 3.62 -17.87 -22.70
N THR A 634 2.49 -17.24 -22.37
CA THR A 634 1.65 -16.48 -23.31
C THR A 634 2.09 -15.02 -23.52
N SER A 635 2.96 -14.53 -22.63
CA SER A 635 3.73 -13.29 -22.77
C SER A 635 4.91 -13.34 -21.80
N TYR A 636 5.88 -12.44 -21.97
CA TYR A 636 6.86 -12.12 -20.93
C TYR A 636 6.69 -10.67 -20.49
N ARG A 637 6.79 -10.45 -19.18
CA ARG A 637 6.96 -9.13 -18.58
C ARG A 637 8.37 -9.04 -18.01
N VAL A 638 9.09 -7.98 -18.35
CA VAL A 638 10.44 -7.68 -17.87
C VAL A 638 10.44 -6.25 -17.33
N GLU A 639 11.31 -5.98 -16.36
CA GLU A 639 11.52 -4.66 -15.79
C GLU A 639 12.98 -4.26 -16.04
N ALA A 640 13.18 -3.19 -16.81
CA ALA A 640 14.47 -2.53 -16.99
C ALA A 640 14.51 -1.27 -16.10
N LYS A 641 15.70 -0.87 -15.64
CA LYS A 641 15.89 0.43 -15.00
C LYS A 641 16.33 1.46 -16.02
N ASP A 642 16.01 2.71 -15.74
CA ASP A 642 16.60 3.86 -16.45
C ASP A 642 18.14 3.86 -16.35
N ASP A 643 18.81 4.36 -17.40
CA ASP A 643 20.27 4.51 -17.48
C ASP A 643 20.77 5.93 -17.80
N GLY A 644 19.91 6.95 -17.68
CA GLY A 644 20.23 8.30 -17.21
C GLY A 644 21.55 8.90 -17.70
N ASN A 645 21.62 9.23 -18.99
CA ASN A 645 22.73 9.93 -19.64
C ASN A 645 24.15 9.29 -19.52
N SER A 646 24.26 8.03 -19.07
CA SER A 646 25.56 7.40 -18.73
C SER A 646 25.83 6.11 -19.50
N PRO A 647 26.66 6.11 -20.57
CA PRO A 647 26.90 4.91 -21.38
C PRO A 647 27.70 3.84 -20.63
N VAL A 648 27.00 2.83 -20.08
CA VAL A 648 27.58 1.74 -19.28
C VAL A 648 28.27 0.70 -20.16
N ASN A 649 29.53 0.97 -20.51
CA ASN A 649 30.43 0.01 -21.15
C ASN A 649 30.55 -1.27 -20.32
N GLY A 650 29.97 -2.38 -20.80
CA GLY A 650 30.06 -3.71 -20.17
C GLY A 650 28.73 -4.42 -19.88
N LEU A 651 27.57 -3.77 -20.06
CA LEU A 651 26.26 -4.41 -19.81
C LEU A 651 25.95 -5.62 -20.71
N GLN A 652 26.71 -5.82 -21.79
CA GLN A 652 26.51 -6.92 -22.75
C GLN A 652 26.58 -8.33 -22.13
N ASP A 653 27.23 -8.53 -20.98
CA ASP A 653 27.33 -9.87 -20.35
C ASP A 653 26.32 -10.14 -19.22
N SER A 654 25.52 -9.15 -18.79
CA SER A 654 24.84 -9.21 -17.48
C SER A 654 23.62 -10.14 -17.40
N PHE A 655 22.87 -10.34 -18.49
CA PHE A 655 21.56 -11.02 -18.44
C PHE A 655 21.21 -11.79 -19.73
N GLY A 656 20.51 -12.91 -19.57
CA GLY A 656 19.87 -13.70 -20.65
C GLY A 656 18.78 -14.62 -20.09
N ILE A 657 17.72 -14.87 -20.85
CA ILE A 657 16.50 -15.53 -20.36
C ILE A 657 16.50 -17.02 -20.72
N ASP A 658 16.22 -17.89 -19.75
CA ASP A 658 15.92 -19.31 -20.00
C ASP A 658 14.49 -19.46 -20.51
N LEU A 659 14.31 -19.97 -21.73
CA LEU A 659 13.00 -20.12 -22.37
C LEU A 659 12.15 -21.26 -21.78
N HIS A 660 12.73 -22.15 -20.94
CA HIS A 660 11.98 -23.21 -20.27
C HIS A 660 11.43 -22.77 -18.90
N THR A 661 12.17 -21.96 -18.14
CA THR A 661 11.75 -21.49 -16.79
C THR A 661 11.33 -20.00 -16.76
N GLY A 662 11.95 -19.17 -17.59
CA GLY A 662 11.87 -17.71 -17.56
C GLY A 662 12.75 -17.04 -16.52
N ALA A 663 13.77 -17.73 -15.98
CA ALA A 663 14.81 -17.13 -15.13
C ALA A 663 15.86 -16.37 -15.96
N VAL A 664 16.59 -15.45 -15.32
CA VAL A 664 17.61 -14.60 -15.97
C VAL A 664 19.01 -14.92 -15.44
N PHE A 665 19.99 -15.15 -16.31
CA PHE A 665 21.32 -15.71 -15.95
C PHE A 665 22.50 -15.20 -16.81
N VAL A 666 23.73 -15.55 -16.41
CA VAL A 666 25.02 -15.23 -17.07
C VAL A 666 25.69 -16.51 -17.62
N ARG A 667 26.40 -16.42 -18.75
CA ARG A 667 27.03 -17.52 -19.53
C ARG A 667 28.36 -18.01 -18.92
N LYS A 668 28.94 -19.20 -19.18
CA LYS A 668 28.65 -20.50 -19.88
C LYS A 668 29.72 -21.53 -19.33
N PRO A 669 29.86 -22.84 -19.71
CA PRO A 669 29.30 -23.67 -20.82
C PRO A 669 28.77 -25.08 -20.33
N ILE A 670 28.53 -26.20 -21.06
CA ILE A 670 27.97 -26.61 -22.40
C ILE A 670 27.59 -28.12 -22.35
N ASN A 671 26.53 -28.54 -23.07
CA ASN A 671 26.15 -29.94 -23.46
C ASN A 671 25.65 -30.94 -22.38
N ARG A 672 24.84 -31.97 -22.70
CA ARG A 672 24.22 -32.52 -23.95
C ARG A 672 22.73 -32.82 -23.65
N GLU A 673 21.76 -32.94 -24.57
CA GLU A 673 21.77 -33.50 -25.93
C GLU A 673 20.56 -33.02 -26.79
N LEU A 674 20.55 -33.33 -28.10
CA LEU A 674 19.41 -33.27 -29.06
C LEU A 674 18.67 -31.93 -29.34
N VAL A 675 19.37 -31.09 -30.11
CA VAL A 675 18.92 -30.35 -31.32
C VAL A 675 17.42 -30.31 -31.66
N ALA A 676 16.89 -29.08 -31.75
CA ALA A 676 16.13 -28.61 -32.91
C ALA A 676 16.56 -27.15 -33.21
N THR A 677 16.95 -26.83 -34.45
CA THR A 677 17.43 -25.50 -34.83
C THR A 677 16.30 -24.63 -35.34
N PHE A 678 16.03 -23.54 -34.62
CA PHE A 678 15.06 -22.51 -34.97
C PHE A 678 15.78 -21.16 -35.10
N GLU A 679 15.24 -20.28 -35.93
CA GLU A 679 15.64 -18.88 -36.00
C GLU A 679 14.59 -18.04 -35.28
N ILE A 680 14.99 -17.30 -34.26
CA ILE A 680 14.12 -16.31 -33.61
C ILE A 680 14.32 -14.98 -34.35
N ILE A 681 13.21 -14.34 -34.70
CA ILE A 681 13.11 -13.08 -35.42
C ILE A 681 12.33 -12.11 -34.52
N VAL A 682 12.90 -10.95 -34.19
CA VAL A 682 12.13 -9.90 -33.49
C VAL A 682 11.32 -9.15 -34.54
N SER A 683 9.99 -9.21 -34.42
CA SER A 683 9.05 -8.45 -35.25
C SER A 683 8.48 -7.31 -34.41
N VAL A 684 9.20 -6.19 -34.40
CA VAL A 684 8.74 -4.98 -33.70
C VAL A 684 7.62 -4.32 -34.52
N HIS A 685 6.49 -4.05 -33.87
CA HIS A 685 5.28 -3.50 -34.48
C HIS A 685 4.97 -2.06 -34.01
N ASP A 686 5.91 -1.43 -33.30
CA ASP A 686 5.74 -0.18 -32.54
C ASP A 686 7.06 0.64 -32.52
N ASN A 687 7.05 1.79 -31.84
CA ASN A 687 8.17 2.73 -31.67
C ASN A 687 9.46 2.12 -31.09
N ALA A 688 9.38 0.93 -30.48
CA ALA A 688 10.55 0.18 -30.01
C ALA A 688 11.54 -0.23 -31.13
N SER A 689 11.15 -0.07 -32.40
CA SER A 689 11.91 -0.49 -33.59
C SER A 689 13.29 0.16 -33.69
N ASP A 690 13.42 1.39 -33.20
CA ASP A 690 14.70 2.12 -33.21
C ASP A 690 15.54 1.87 -31.95
N ILE A 691 14.99 1.26 -30.89
CA ILE A 691 15.60 1.13 -29.55
C ILE A 691 16.20 -0.28 -29.30
N ILE A 692 15.77 -1.30 -30.05
CA ILE A 692 16.15 -2.71 -29.83
C ILE A 692 17.01 -3.20 -30.98
N ASP A 693 18.15 -3.85 -30.70
CA ASP A 693 18.95 -4.53 -31.72
C ASP A 693 18.42 -5.95 -32.02
N LYS A 694 18.78 -6.49 -33.17
CA LYS A 694 18.50 -7.89 -33.52
C LYS A 694 19.23 -8.84 -32.57
N LEU A 695 18.64 -10.03 -32.39
CA LEU A 695 19.11 -11.06 -31.48
C LEU A 695 20.60 -11.39 -31.68
N GLU A 696 21.41 -11.11 -30.67
CA GLU A 696 22.85 -11.37 -30.65
C GLU A 696 23.16 -12.88 -30.71
N ASP A 697 22.25 -13.70 -30.20
CA ASP A 697 22.31 -15.16 -30.28
C ASP A 697 20.90 -15.73 -30.52
N PRO A 698 20.50 -15.97 -31.79
CA PRO A 698 19.16 -16.46 -32.13
C PRO A 698 18.90 -17.87 -31.60
N SER A 699 19.93 -18.62 -31.19
CA SER A 699 19.77 -19.95 -30.59
C SER A 699 19.35 -19.93 -29.11
N ILE A 700 19.47 -18.78 -28.42
CA ILE A 700 19.16 -18.64 -26.99
C ILE A 700 18.38 -17.34 -26.67
N GLY A 701 17.74 -16.71 -27.65
CA GLY A 701 16.77 -15.64 -27.42
C GLY A 701 17.31 -14.36 -26.77
N LYS A 702 18.60 -14.05 -26.90
CA LYS A 702 19.21 -12.87 -26.23
C LYS A 702 18.85 -11.57 -26.96
N ILE A 703 18.05 -10.73 -26.30
CA ILE A 703 17.64 -9.39 -26.76
C ILE A 703 18.49 -8.34 -26.04
N VAL A 704 18.90 -7.28 -26.75
CA VAL A 704 19.75 -6.20 -26.23
C VAL A 704 19.22 -4.86 -26.75
N ALA A 705 19.20 -3.82 -25.91
CA ALA A 705 18.88 -2.46 -26.34
C ALA A 705 20.06 -1.85 -27.10
N ASN A 706 19.80 -1.11 -28.18
CA ASN A 706 20.83 -0.44 -28.98
C ASN A 706 21.15 0.98 -28.48
N GLN A 707 20.31 1.53 -27.60
CA GLN A 707 20.34 2.88 -27.04
C GLN A 707 19.93 2.85 -25.56
N THR A 708 20.31 3.90 -24.83
CA THR A 708 19.86 4.20 -23.47
C THR A 708 18.34 4.43 -23.42
N VAL A 709 17.71 4.17 -22.27
CA VAL A 709 16.24 4.18 -22.14
C VAL A 709 15.80 5.08 -20.99
N ASP A 710 15.11 6.15 -21.36
CA ASP A 710 14.68 7.29 -20.53
C ASP A 710 13.16 7.17 -20.22
N TYR A 711 12.80 7.21 -18.94
CA TYR A 711 11.44 7.00 -18.43
C TYR A 711 10.50 8.19 -18.71
N GLU A 712 11.00 9.43 -18.64
CA GLU A 712 10.23 10.64 -18.97
C GLU A 712 9.80 10.66 -20.44
N GLN A 713 10.63 10.10 -21.33
CA GLN A 713 10.32 9.92 -22.75
C GLN A 713 9.46 8.69 -23.01
N VAL A 714 9.77 7.54 -22.41
CA VAL A 714 9.07 6.26 -22.65
C VAL A 714 8.98 5.41 -21.39
N GLN A 715 7.75 5.18 -20.90
CA GLN A 715 7.52 4.43 -19.65
C GLN A 715 7.39 2.91 -19.86
N TRP A 716 7.11 2.45 -21.08
CA TRP A 716 7.03 1.03 -21.44
C TRP A 716 7.29 0.81 -22.94
N LEU A 717 7.78 -0.38 -23.29
CA LEU A 717 7.91 -0.84 -24.67
C LEU A 717 7.14 -2.17 -24.86
N ASN A 718 6.46 -2.31 -26.00
CA ASN A 718 5.96 -3.62 -26.46
C ASN A 718 6.68 -4.02 -27.76
N PHE A 719 6.84 -5.33 -27.97
CA PHE A 719 7.30 -5.90 -29.22
C PHE A 719 6.91 -7.38 -29.32
N THR A 720 6.88 -7.92 -30.54
CA THR A 720 6.61 -9.34 -30.78
C THR A 720 7.92 -10.07 -31.09
N ILE A 721 8.10 -11.25 -30.52
CA ILE A 721 9.13 -12.20 -30.96
C ILE A 721 8.47 -13.35 -31.72
N GLN A 722 9.03 -13.68 -32.88
CA GLN A 722 8.58 -14.75 -33.75
C GLN A 722 9.65 -15.85 -33.77
N ALA A 723 9.31 -17.05 -33.32
CA ALA A 723 10.17 -18.21 -33.51
C ALA A 723 9.76 -18.92 -34.81
N GLN A 724 10.71 -19.13 -35.72
CA GLN A 724 10.52 -19.80 -37.02
C GLN A 724 11.41 -21.04 -37.13
N ASP A 725 10.88 -22.12 -37.68
CA ASP A 725 11.65 -23.31 -38.01
C ASP A 725 12.24 -23.24 -39.43
N HIS A 726 13.30 -24.03 -39.66
CA HIS A 726 13.90 -24.20 -40.99
C HIS A 726 13.22 -25.32 -41.81
N GLY A 727 11.95 -25.61 -41.53
CA GLY A 727 11.15 -26.59 -42.26
C GLY A 727 10.80 -26.14 -43.67
N THR A 728 10.17 -27.02 -44.47
CA THR A 728 9.70 -26.68 -45.82
C THR A 728 8.28 -27.24 -46.03
N PRO A 729 7.23 -26.40 -45.98
CA PRO A 729 7.25 -24.97 -45.65
C PRO A 729 7.65 -24.73 -44.18
N PRO A 730 8.27 -23.58 -43.87
CA PRO A 730 8.61 -23.24 -42.50
C PRO A 730 7.33 -22.88 -41.72
N ARG A 731 7.22 -23.32 -40.45
CA ARG A 731 6.18 -22.84 -39.53
C ARG A 731 6.80 -21.85 -38.54
N SER A 732 5.95 -21.00 -37.97
CA SER A 732 6.34 -20.05 -36.94
C SER A 732 5.25 -19.89 -35.87
N THR A 733 5.62 -19.34 -34.73
CA THR A 733 4.68 -18.80 -33.74
C THR A 733 5.20 -17.47 -33.21
N GLU A 734 4.28 -16.59 -32.81
CA GLU A 734 4.57 -15.26 -32.26
C GLU A 734 4.26 -15.19 -30.77
N LEU A 735 4.90 -14.24 -30.07
CA LEU A 735 4.71 -13.96 -28.66
C LEU A 735 4.91 -12.46 -28.34
N PRO A 736 3.97 -11.79 -27.67
CA PRO A 736 4.16 -10.43 -27.20
C PRO A 736 5.05 -10.39 -25.94
N VAL A 737 5.97 -9.42 -25.92
CA VAL A 737 6.82 -9.08 -24.78
C VAL A 737 6.51 -7.65 -24.35
N TYR A 738 6.40 -7.45 -23.04
CA TYR A 738 6.14 -6.16 -22.42
C TYR A 738 7.32 -5.80 -21.50
N LEU A 739 8.04 -4.74 -21.84
CA LEU A 739 9.10 -4.17 -21.01
C LEU A 739 8.54 -2.96 -20.27
N LEU A 740 8.48 -3.02 -18.94
CA LEU A 740 8.23 -1.85 -18.11
C LEU A 740 9.58 -1.19 -17.79
N ILE A 741 9.63 0.14 -17.88
CA ILE A 741 10.81 0.92 -17.53
C ILE A 741 10.61 1.45 -16.11
N VAL A 742 11.65 1.31 -15.29
CA VAL A 742 11.65 1.63 -13.87
C VAL A 742 12.53 2.86 -13.67
N ASP A 743 11.84 3.99 -13.53
CA ASP A 743 12.32 5.29 -13.06
C ASP A 743 13.47 5.22 -12.04
N VAL A 744 14.49 6.03 -12.28
CA VAL A 744 15.60 6.31 -11.38
C VAL A 744 15.79 7.81 -11.32
N ASN A 745 15.65 8.39 -10.13
CA ASN A 745 15.82 9.82 -9.87
C ASN A 745 17.08 10.45 -10.51
N ASP A 746 16.87 11.15 -11.61
CA ASP A 746 17.91 11.83 -12.39
C ASP A 746 17.59 13.30 -12.72
N ASN A 747 16.31 13.67 -12.70
CA ASN A 747 15.86 15.04 -12.83
C ASN A 747 16.18 15.88 -11.58
N ASN A 748 15.83 17.17 -11.61
CA ASN A 748 15.97 18.06 -10.45
C ASN A 748 14.69 18.89 -10.33
N PRO A 749 14.25 19.26 -9.11
CA PRO A 749 13.06 20.07 -8.93
C PRO A 749 13.14 21.40 -9.71
N VAL A 750 12.21 21.68 -10.62
CA VAL A 750 12.21 22.91 -11.44
C VAL A 750 11.18 23.90 -10.92
N PHE A 751 11.63 25.09 -10.49
CA PHE A 751 10.72 26.18 -10.09
C PHE A 751 9.94 26.74 -11.29
N LEU A 752 8.64 26.98 -11.09
CA LEU A 752 7.73 27.49 -12.12
C LEU A 752 7.98 28.96 -12.51
N GLN A 753 8.85 29.66 -11.79
CA GLN A 753 9.30 31.03 -12.08
C GLN A 753 10.81 31.14 -11.81
N PRO A 754 11.57 31.91 -12.62
CA PRO A 754 13.02 32.08 -12.42
C PRO A 754 13.36 32.98 -11.22
N SER A 755 12.41 33.77 -10.74
CA SER A 755 12.46 34.53 -9.49
C SER A 755 11.03 34.87 -9.06
N TYR A 756 10.81 35.00 -7.76
CA TYR A 756 9.54 35.46 -7.20
C TYR A 756 9.73 36.86 -6.62
N GLN A 757 8.73 37.73 -6.76
CA GLN A 757 8.73 39.09 -6.20
C GLN A 757 7.39 39.38 -5.53
N VAL A 758 7.41 40.02 -4.37
CA VAL A 758 6.23 40.34 -3.58
C VAL A 758 6.47 41.59 -2.73
N ALA A 759 5.42 42.37 -2.49
CA ALA A 759 5.44 43.52 -1.59
C ALA A 759 4.45 43.29 -0.43
N VAL A 760 4.83 43.68 0.79
CA VAL A 760 4.06 43.42 2.01
C VAL A 760 4.17 44.59 2.98
N LEU A 761 3.06 44.98 3.60
CA LEU A 761 3.05 46.03 4.64
C LEU A 761 3.80 45.55 5.88
N GLU A 762 4.51 46.44 6.58
CA GLU A 762 5.23 46.06 7.81
C GLU A 762 4.31 45.72 8.98
N SER A 763 3.15 46.41 9.07
CA SER A 763 2.12 46.22 10.09
C SER A 763 1.30 44.93 9.93
N VAL A 764 1.83 43.90 9.27
CA VAL A 764 1.10 42.65 8.95
C VAL A 764 1.28 41.60 10.04
N ASP A 765 0.22 40.84 10.32
CA ASP A 765 0.20 39.85 11.39
C ASP A 765 1.22 38.72 11.23
N LEU A 766 1.81 38.29 12.35
CA LEU A 766 2.69 37.12 12.40
C LEU A 766 1.99 35.85 11.93
N GLY A 767 2.70 35.02 11.17
CA GLY A 767 2.13 33.82 10.54
C GLY A 767 1.42 34.06 9.22
N THR A 768 1.28 35.31 8.76
CA THR A 768 0.73 35.64 7.44
C THR A 768 1.62 35.08 6.33
N ASN A 769 1.01 34.35 5.38
CA ASN A 769 1.67 33.85 4.18
C ASN A 769 1.90 35.02 3.20
N VAL A 770 3.17 35.28 2.85
CA VAL A 770 3.57 36.39 1.96
C VAL A 770 3.52 35.96 0.50
N VAL A 771 4.16 34.83 0.18
CA VAL A 771 4.24 34.30 -1.19
C VAL A 771 4.37 32.78 -1.17
N ARG A 772 3.88 32.11 -2.22
CA ARG A 772 4.05 30.67 -2.43
C ARG A 772 5.00 30.44 -3.59
N VAL A 773 6.18 29.88 -3.31
CA VAL A 773 7.03 29.28 -4.36
C VAL A 773 6.45 27.93 -4.79
N ARG A 774 6.70 27.53 -6.04
CA ARG A 774 6.29 26.21 -6.56
C ARG A 774 7.37 25.66 -7.48
N ALA A 775 7.77 24.44 -7.23
CA ALA A 775 8.54 23.61 -8.14
C ALA A 775 7.73 22.37 -8.55
N THR A 776 8.15 21.76 -9.65
CA THR A 776 7.68 20.48 -10.17
C THR A 776 8.89 19.62 -10.51
N ASP A 777 8.83 18.34 -10.19
CA ASP A 777 9.80 17.36 -10.66
C ASP A 777 9.21 16.58 -11.84
N ALA A 778 10.09 15.90 -12.60
CA ALA A 778 9.69 15.06 -13.73
C ALA A 778 9.68 13.57 -13.37
N ASP A 779 10.53 13.15 -12.41
CA ASP A 779 10.55 11.80 -11.82
C ASP A 779 9.16 11.35 -11.33
N SER A 780 9.00 10.06 -11.02
CA SER A 780 7.72 9.49 -10.58
C SER A 780 7.62 9.19 -9.07
N GLY A 781 6.39 8.83 -8.64
CA GLY A 781 6.15 8.12 -7.39
C GLY A 781 6.60 8.85 -6.13
N LEU A 782 7.67 8.33 -5.50
CA LEU A 782 8.25 8.93 -4.29
C LEU A 782 9.36 9.93 -4.58
N PHE A 783 10.08 9.81 -5.70
CA PHE A 783 11.17 10.70 -6.06
C PHE A 783 10.65 12.11 -6.33
N ALA A 784 9.52 12.20 -7.04
CA ALA A 784 8.73 13.42 -7.32
C ALA A 784 8.28 14.25 -6.09
N VAL A 785 8.48 13.77 -4.86
CA VAL A 785 7.95 14.40 -3.64
C VAL A 785 8.87 15.52 -3.16
N ILE A 786 8.51 16.75 -3.54
CA ILE A 786 9.29 17.96 -3.24
C ILE A 786 9.09 18.44 -1.78
N GLU A 787 10.21 18.68 -1.10
CA GLU A 787 10.34 19.39 0.18
C GLU A 787 10.94 20.79 -0.05
N TYR A 788 10.30 21.83 0.49
CA TYR A 788 10.74 23.22 0.39
C TYR A 788 11.46 23.70 1.65
N SER A 789 12.49 24.53 1.48
CA SER A 789 13.25 25.16 2.59
C SER A 789 13.74 26.55 2.19
N LEU A 790 14.15 27.37 3.15
CA LEU A 790 14.95 28.58 2.91
C LEU A 790 16.41 28.29 3.27
N VAL A 791 17.36 28.87 2.53
CA VAL A 791 18.79 28.86 2.92
C VAL A 791 18.98 29.69 4.19
N ASP A 792 18.34 30.85 4.23
CA ASP A 792 18.16 31.68 5.42
C ASP A 792 16.82 32.45 5.29
N GLY A 793 16.16 32.67 6.43
CA GLY A 793 14.98 33.51 6.57
C GLY A 793 15.29 34.90 7.15
N LEU A 794 16.56 35.21 7.39
CA LEU A 794 17.07 36.47 7.96
C LEU A 794 16.41 36.82 9.32
N GLY A 795 16.01 35.79 10.07
CA GLY A 795 15.26 35.91 11.33
C GLY A 795 13.81 36.42 11.21
N LYS A 796 13.36 36.81 10.01
CA LYS A 796 12.05 37.44 9.78
C LYS A 796 11.05 36.52 9.06
N PHE A 797 11.52 35.57 8.26
CA PHE A 797 10.69 34.68 7.44
C PHE A 797 10.97 33.20 7.70
N ASN A 798 9.99 32.35 7.41
CA ASN A 798 10.14 30.90 7.36
C ASN A 798 9.23 30.32 6.26
N ILE A 799 9.38 29.05 5.91
CA ILE A 799 8.64 28.40 4.82
C ILE A 799 7.97 27.10 5.29
N ARG A 800 6.81 26.78 4.73
CA ARG A 800 6.09 25.52 4.96
C ARG A 800 6.64 24.42 4.04
N PRO A 801 7.28 23.35 4.55
CA PRO A 801 8.04 22.42 3.71
C PRO A 801 7.23 21.63 2.67
N THR A 802 5.92 21.47 2.87
CA THR A 802 5.04 20.72 1.94
C THR A 802 4.20 21.61 1.02
N THR A 803 4.14 22.93 1.26
CA THR A 803 3.24 23.83 0.52
C THR A 803 3.93 24.97 -0.22
N GLY A 804 5.23 25.21 0.04
CA GLY A 804 6.01 26.29 -0.56
C GLY A 804 5.62 27.69 -0.08
N GLU A 805 4.77 27.80 0.94
CA GLU A 805 4.30 29.09 1.49
C GLU A 805 5.35 29.67 2.43
N ILE A 806 5.92 30.81 2.04
CA ILE A 806 6.78 31.64 2.89
C ILE A 806 5.86 32.53 3.74
N TYR A 807 6.12 32.57 5.04
CA TYR A 807 5.33 33.30 6.03
C TYR A 807 6.22 34.10 7.00
N ILE A 808 5.63 35.12 7.62
CA ILE A 808 6.35 36.01 8.55
C ILE A 808 6.48 35.37 9.93
N LEU A 809 7.71 35.31 10.43
CA LEU A 809 8.11 34.71 11.71
C LEU A 809 8.31 35.76 12.81
N SER A 810 8.61 37.00 12.45
CA SER A 810 8.83 38.13 13.38
C SER A 810 8.53 39.46 12.70
N PRO A 811 8.16 40.53 13.45
CA PRO A 811 7.66 41.77 12.87
C PRO A 811 8.63 42.38 11.87
N LEU A 812 8.09 42.98 10.81
CA LEU A 812 8.85 43.78 9.85
C LEU A 812 8.92 45.24 10.34
N ASP A 813 9.86 45.99 9.78
CA ASP A 813 10.25 47.36 10.15
C ASP A 813 11.06 47.88 8.96
N ARG A 814 10.48 48.79 8.17
CA ARG A 814 11.00 49.28 6.90
C ARG A 814 12.20 50.21 7.12
N GLU A 815 12.17 51.03 8.16
CA GLU A 815 13.24 51.96 8.53
C GLU A 815 14.52 51.21 8.93
N THR A 816 14.38 49.97 9.44
CA THR A 816 15.50 49.05 9.67
C THR A 816 15.90 48.28 8.40
N ILE A 817 14.98 47.65 7.67
CA ILE A 817 15.24 46.97 6.38
C ILE A 817 14.03 47.07 5.43
N ASP A 818 14.22 47.76 4.31
CA ASP A 818 13.22 48.00 3.25
C ASP A 818 13.00 46.79 2.31
N HIS A 819 13.98 45.91 2.14
CA HIS A 819 13.85 44.73 1.29
C HIS A 819 14.69 43.53 1.74
N TYR A 820 14.13 42.32 1.55
CA TYR A 820 14.74 41.04 1.90
C TYR A 820 14.89 40.18 0.64
N THR A 821 16.11 39.72 0.36
CA THR A 821 16.37 38.73 -0.71
C THR A 821 16.55 37.36 -0.07
N LEU A 822 15.51 36.53 -0.16
CA LEU A 822 15.51 35.16 0.36
C LEU A 822 15.90 34.18 -0.76
N THR A 823 16.54 33.07 -0.41
CA THR A 823 16.78 31.96 -1.34
C THR A 823 15.97 30.76 -0.88
N ALA A 824 14.99 30.37 -1.68
CA ALA A 824 14.19 29.16 -1.46
C ALA A 824 14.81 27.98 -2.20
N VAL A 825 14.88 26.82 -1.56
CA VAL A 825 15.41 25.57 -2.13
C VAL A 825 14.29 24.54 -2.17
N ALA A 826 14.09 23.92 -3.33
CA ALA A 826 13.27 22.73 -3.51
C ALA A 826 14.21 21.52 -3.57
N ARG A 827 13.87 20.47 -2.81
CA ARG A 827 14.58 19.20 -2.78
C ARG A 827 13.62 18.07 -3.07
N ASP A 828 14.09 17.03 -3.73
CA ASP A 828 13.35 15.78 -3.90
C ASP A 828 13.32 14.93 -2.61
N ASN A 829 12.84 13.69 -2.75
CA ASN A 829 12.95 12.64 -1.74
C ASN A 829 13.85 11.49 -2.25
N PRO A 830 15.01 11.23 -1.61
CA PRO A 830 16.07 10.38 -2.16
C PRO A 830 15.83 8.86 -2.04
N GLY A 831 14.58 8.42 -1.90
CA GLY A 831 14.20 7.00 -1.83
C GLY A 831 14.83 6.17 -0.70
N GLY A 832 15.48 6.82 0.27
CA GLY A 832 16.25 6.17 1.35
C GLY A 832 17.77 6.10 1.13
N SER A 833 18.30 6.57 0.00
CA SER A 833 19.76 6.65 -0.27
C SER A 833 20.23 8.10 -0.22
N PRO A 834 20.87 8.59 0.85
CA PRO A 834 21.13 10.03 1.03
C PRO A 834 22.06 10.68 -0.03
N ASN A 835 22.76 9.87 -0.83
CA ASN A 835 23.58 10.34 -1.96
C ASN A 835 22.77 10.54 -3.25
N ASN A 836 21.49 10.16 -3.26
CA ASN A 836 20.59 10.20 -4.41
C ASN A 836 19.54 11.31 -4.21
N ARG A 837 19.97 12.48 -3.73
CA ARG A 837 19.13 13.65 -3.45
C ARG A 837 19.47 14.78 -4.42
N ARG A 838 18.47 15.34 -5.08
CA ARG A 838 18.54 16.43 -6.06
C ARG A 838 17.97 17.70 -5.43
N GLU A 839 18.53 18.85 -5.77
CA GLU A 839 18.06 20.13 -5.27
C GLU A 839 18.24 21.25 -6.28
N ASN A 840 17.39 22.27 -6.18
CA ASN A 840 17.44 23.48 -6.99
C ASN A 840 17.01 24.67 -6.14
N SER A 841 17.40 25.89 -6.52
CA SER A 841 17.14 27.10 -5.75
C SER A 841 16.64 28.27 -6.59
N VAL A 842 15.81 29.12 -5.98
CA VAL A 842 15.22 30.31 -6.59
C VAL A 842 15.30 31.51 -5.64
N GLN A 843 15.50 32.70 -6.19
CA GLN A 843 15.45 33.94 -5.41
C GLN A 843 14.01 34.43 -5.22
N VAL A 844 13.73 34.93 -4.03
CA VAL A 844 12.46 35.53 -3.63
C VAL A 844 12.76 36.91 -3.04
N LEU A 845 12.36 37.96 -3.74
CA LEU A 845 12.48 39.35 -3.27
C LEU A 845 11.19 39.75 -2.55
N VAL A 846 11.32 40.12 -1.28
CA VAL A 846 10.24 40.68 -0.46
C VAL A 846 10.54 42.17 -0.21
N THR A 847 9.72 43.05 -0.76
CA THR A 847 9.76 44.50 -0.48
C THR A 847 8.82 44.82 0.68
N VAL A 848 9.31 45.56 1.67
CA VAL A 848 8.49 46.09 2.76
C VAL A 848 7.81 47.37 2.30
N LEU A 849 6.52 47.53 2.62
CA LEU A 849 5.72 48.70 2.30
C LEU A 849 5.42 49.50 3.56
N ASP A 850 5.69 50.79 3.43
CA ASP A 850 5.56 51.86 4.43
C ASP A 850 4.16 51.96 5.05
N VAL A 851 4.14 52.08 6.37
CA VAL A 851 2.96 52.39 7.19
C VAL A 851 3.30 53.56 8.11
N ASN A 852 2.47 54.61 8.12
CA ASN A 852 2.64 55.78 9.00
C ASN A 852 2.53 55.39 10.49
N ASP A 853 3.66 55.03 11.10
CA ASP A 853 3.78 54.72 12.53
C ASP A 853 4.89 55.50 13.25
N TYR A 854 5.85 56.08 12.51
CA TYR A 854 6.63 57.20 13.01
C TYR A 854 5.77 58.48 13.06
N ARG A 855 6.33 59.51 13.67
CA ARG A 855 5.65 60.78 13.93
C ARG A 855 6.65 61.91 13.78
N PRO A 856 6.22 63.13 13.39
CA PRO A 856 7.15 64.22 13.18
C PRO A 856 7.87 64.58 14.48
N ARG A 857 9.19 64.42 14.52
CA ARG A 857 10.03 64.74 15.68
C ARG A 857 10.85 65.99 15.42
N PHE A 858 10.65 67.02 16.24
CA PHE A 858 11.50 68.20 16.23
C PHE A 858 12.96 67.84 16.51
N THR A 859 13.88 68.50 15.80
CA THR A 859 15.34 68.24 15.93
C THR A 859 15.91 68.66 17.28
N THR A 860 15.24 69.58 17.99
CA THR A 860 15.48 69.88 19.40
C THR A 860 14.17 69.85 20.19
N ALA A 861 14.23 69.47 21.47
CA ALA A 861 13.06 69.39 22.36
C ALA A 861 12.55 70.77 22.81
N VAL A 862 13.45 71.76 22.87
CA VAL A 862 13.15 73.17 23.18
C VAL A 862 13.87 74.04 22.16
N TYR A 863 13.21 75.09 21.69
CA TYR A 863 13.77 76.13 20.84
C TYR A 863 13.79 77.46 21.60
N ASN A 864 14.99 77.97 21.89
CA ASN A 864 15.17 79.29 22.48
C ASN A 864 15.65 80.29 21.43
N THR A 865 15.03 81.46 21.38
CA THR A 865 15.49 82.60 20.56
C THR A 865 15.18 83.92 21.25
N SER A 866 15.85 84.99 20.84
CA SER A 866 15.61 86.35 21.33
C SER A 866 15.34 87.30 20.18
N VAL A 867 14.34 88.17 20.33
CA VAL A 867 13.99 89.21 19.35
C VAL A 867 13.87 90.57 20.04
N PHE A 868 14.35 91.62 19.36
CA PHE A 868 14.16 92.99 19.83
C PHE A 868 12.74 93.47 19.50
N GLU A 869 12.13 94.22 20.40
CA GLU A 869 10.74 94.68 20.25
C GLU A 869 10.49 95.66 19.07
N ASN A 870 11.57 96.21 18.50
CA ASN A 870 11.52 97.18 17.39
C ASN A 870 11.72 96.56 16.00
N GLU A 871 11.84 95.24 15.89
CA GLU A 871 11.97 94.55 14.60
C GLU A 871 10.71 94.73 13.72
N PRO A 872 10.85 95.02 12.42
CA PRO A 872 9.72 95.33 11.56
C PRO A 872 8.85 94.09 11.25
N SER A 873 7.56 94.31 11.04
CA SER A 873 6.58 93.27 10.72
C SER A 873 7.01 92.41 9.52
N GLY A 874 7.11 91.09 9.74
CA GLY A 874 7.58 90.11 8.75
C GLY A 874 9.03 89.65 8.93
N THR A 875 9.75 90.17 9.93
CA THR A 875 11.08 89.66 10.34
C THR A 875 10.99 88.21 10.81
N SER A 876 11.92 87.37 10.35
CA SER A 876 11.98 85.94 10.73
C SER A 876 12.70 85.78 12.06
N VAL A 877 12.00 85.26 13.07
CA VAL A 877 12.45 85.17 14.47
C VAL A 877 13.21 83.87 14.76
N ILE A 878 12.80 82.77 14.13
CA ILE A 878 13.42 81.45 14.19
C ILE A 878 12.88 80.57 13.06
N THR A 879 13.70 79.62 12.60
CA THR A 879 13.26 78.48 11.78
C THR A 879 13.37 77.21 12.61
N VAL A 880 12.25 76.50 12.80
CA VAL A 880 12.22 75.19 13.46
C VAL A 880 12.19 74.08 12.43
N SER A 881 12.66 72.89 12.78
CA SER A 881 12.62 71.70 11.92
C SER A 881 12.19 70.46 12.68
N ALA A 882 11.34 69.67 12.05
CA ALA A 882 11.03 68.31 12.44
C ALA A 882 11.34 67.35 11.29
N VAL A 883 11.69 66.13 11.66
CA VAL A 883 12.02 65.01 10.76
C VAL A 883 11.01 63.91 11.04
N ASP A 884 10.51 63.29 9.98
CA ASP A 884 9.84 61.99 10.04
C ASP A 884 10.69 60.94 9.32
N LEU A 885 10.43 59.65 9.58
CA LEU A 885 11.23 58.55 9.03
C LEU A 885 10.49 57.69 7.99
N ASP A 886 9.15 57.78 7.95
CA ASP A 886 8.30 57.24 6.90
C ASP A 886 8.72 57.69 5.47
N GLU A 887 8.09 57.12 4.45
CA GLU A 887 8.32 57.42 3.03
C GLU A 887 7.25 58.32 2.37
N GLY A 888 7.64 58.97 1.27
CA GLY A 888 6.70 59.48 0.27
C GLY A 888 5.81 60.62 0.78
N GLN A 889 4.51 60.34 0.97
CA GLN A 889 3.54 61.31 1.50
C GLN A 889 3.43 61.27 3.03
N ASN A 890 3.75 60.13 3.65
CA ASN A 890 3.69 59.96 5.10
C ASN A 890 4.81 60.79 5.77
N ALA A 891 5.98 60.85 5.12
CA ALA A 891 7.11 61.73 5.44
C ALA A 891 6.84 63.26 5.44
N VAL A 892 5.67 63.73 4.97
CA VAL A 892 5.45 65.15 4.65
C VAL A 892 5.03 65.95 5.89
N VAL A 893 6.01 66.49 6.58
CA VAL A 893 5.81 67.34 7.77
C VAL A 893 5.15 68.68 7.42
N PHE A 894 3.97 68.93 8.01
CA PHE A 894 3.31 70.24 8.01
C PHE A 894 3.48 70.94 9.37
N TYR A 895 3.79 72.23 9.36
CA TYR A 895 4.00 73.03 10.56
C TYR A 895 2.78 73.92 10.85
N SER A 896 2.28 73.90 12.09
CA SER A 896 1.22 74.78 12.56
C SER A 896 1.53 75.28 13.97
N MET A 897 1.31 76.57 14.22
CA MET A 897 1.53 77.19 15.53
C MET A 897 0.20 77.21 16.30
N PHE A 898 0.07 76.34 17.30
CA PHE A 898 -1.06 76.36 18.22
C PHE A 898 -0.82 77.37 19.35
N GLY A 899 -1.71 78.34 19.49
CA GLY A 899 -1.97 78.91 20.82
C GLY A 899 -2.54 77.82 21.73
N PRO A 900 -2.41 77.90 23.07
CA PRO A 900 -2.75 76.80 23.95
C PRO A 900 -4.24 76.45 23.89
N VAL A 901 -4.54 75.28 23.31
CA VAL A 901 -5.87 74.67 23.24
C VAL A 901 -5.96 73.62 24.34
N ALA A 902 -6.96 73.74 25.22
CA ALA A 902 -7.38 72.62 26.06
C ALA A 902 -8.25 71.67 25.22
N THR A 903 -7.80 70.43 25.02
CA THR A 903 -8.54 69.41 24.28
C THR A 903 -9.37 68.53 25.21
N ASP A 904 -10.65 68.40 24.89
CA ASP A 904 -11.48 67.29 25.34
C ASP A 904 -10.98 65.95 24.71
N GLN A 905 -11.34 64.81 25.30
CA GLN A 905 -10.76 63.47 25.03
C GLN A 905 -11.20 62.86 23.68
N GLY A 906 -10.76 63.44 22.56
CA GLY A 906 -10.88 62.88 21.21
C GLY A 906 -9.52 62.53 20.61
N ARG A 907 -9.32 61.29 20.16
CA ARG A 907 -8.04 60.79 19.60
C ARG A 907 -7.61 61.58 18.33
N PRO A 908 -6.46 62.29 18.33
CA PRO A 908 -5.87 62.88 17.14
C PRO A 908 -4.85 61.92 16.48
N PRO A 909 -4.38 62.20 15.25
CA PRO A 909 -3.24 61.50 14.65
C PRO A 909 -1.93 61.73 15.41
N LEU A 910 -0.97 60.83 15.20
CA LEU A 910 0.36 60.87 15.83
C LEU A 910 1.07 62.19 15.49
N SER A 911 1.40 62.97 16.53
CA SER A 911 1.98 64.30 16.38
C SER A 911 2.98 64.59 17.49
N GLY A 912 4.07 65.29 17.15
CA GLY A 912 5.08 65.74 18.10
C GLY A 912 4.87 67.19 18.51
N THR A 913 5.18 67.51 19.77
CA THR A 913 5.23 68.87 20.31
C THR A 913 6.65 69.19 20.80
N ALA A 914 7.00 70.48 20.81
CA ALA A 914 8.24 71.01 21.35
C ALA A 914 7.99 72.42 21.87
N ASP A 915 8.68 72.83 22.94
CA ASP A 915 8.48 74.15 23.53
C ASP A 915 9.27 75.22 22.76
N LEU A 916 8.59 76.32 22.42
CA LEU A 916 9.19 77.50 21.80
C LEU A 916 9.23 78.65 22.80
N ILE A 917 10.42 78.97 23.31
CA ILE A 917 10.65 80.06 24.27
C ILE A 917 11.20 81.27 23.52
N ILE A 918 10.37 82.31 23.39
CA ILE A 918 10.75 83.59 22.79
C ILE A 918 11.05 84.59 23.91
N ILE A 919 12.31 85.00 24.01
CA ILE A 919 12.74 86.05 24.93
C ILE A 919 12.65 87.39 24.19
N VAL A 920 11.66 88.22 24.55
CA VAL A 920 11.57 89.60 24.03
C VAL A 920 12.55 90.46 24.81
N ILE A 921 13.49 91.09 24.11
CA ILE A 921 14.44 92.03 24.71
C ILE A 921 13.87 93.45 24.54
N ASP A 922 13.28 93.97 25.62
CA ASP A 922 12.95 95.40 25.79
C ASP A 922 14.26 96.20 25.84
N VAL A 923 14.34 97.27 25.04
CA VAL A 923 15.55 98.12 24.91
C VAL A 923 15.32 99.50 25.53
N ASN A 924 14.12 99.77 26.07
CA ASN A 924 13.69 101.10 26.49
C ASN A 924 12.55 101.10 27.54
N ASP A 925 12.79 100.47 28.69
CA ASP A 925 12.17 100.70 30.01
C ASP A 925 10.63 100.68 30.14
N ASN A 926 9.88 100.25 29.11
CA ASN A 926 8.41 100.43 29.04
C ASN A 926 7.65 99.10 29.06
N ARG A 927 7.86 98.31 30.12
CA ARG A 927 7.11 97.09 30.55
C ARG A 927 6.03 96.64 29.53
N PRO A 928 6.31 95.66 28.65
CA PRO A 928 5.37 95.24 27.61
C PRO A 928 4.03 94.75 28.19
N VAL A 929 2.94 95.41 27.79
CA VAL A 929 1.58 95.14 28.29
C VAL A 929 0.91 94.05 27.43
N PHE A 930 1.09 92.80 27.83
CA PHE A 930 0.43 91.66 27.19
C PHE A 930 -1.09 91.68 27.43
N VAL A 931 -1.86 92.01 26.39
CA VAL A 931 -3.33 91.91 26.41
C VAL A 931 -3.73 90.43 26.42
N ARG A 932 -4.33 89.96 27.51
CA ARG A 932 -4.83 88.57 27.61
C ARG A 932 -5.93 88.32 26.56
N PRO A 933 -5.88 87.22 25.80
CA PRO A 933 -7.02 86.77 25.00
C PRO A 933 -8.25 86.52 25.89
N ALA A 934 -9.45 86.69 25.34
CA ALA A 934 -10.70 86.53 26.09
C ALA A 934 -10.92 85.11 26.65
N ASN A 935 -10.23 84.09 26.11
CA ASN A 935 -10.47 82.67 26.36
C ASN A 935 -9.54 82.08 27.43
N GLY A 936 -9.23 82.83 28.49
CA GLY A 936 -8.65 82.28 29.74
C GLY A 936 -7.19 81.82 29.73
N THR A 937 -6.46 82.01 28.62
CA THR A 937 -5.05 81.61 28.49
C THR A 937 -4.16 82.16 29.62
N ILE A 938 -3.41 81.26 30.27
CA ILE A 938 -2.33 81.62 31.20
C ILE A 938 -1.01 81.62 30.43
N ILE A 939 -0.30 82.75 30.45
CA ILE A 939 1.07 82.88 29.94
C ILE A 939 2.00 82.93 31.17
N HIS A 940 2.94 81.99 31.26
CA HIS A 940 3.99 82.03 32.27
C HIS A 940 5.16 82.89 31.77
N ILE A 941 5.26 84.11 32.29
CA ILE A 941 6.38 85.02 32.02
C ILE A 941 7.38 84.88 33.18
N THR A 942 8.58 84.39 32.89
CA THR A 942 9.74 84.43 33.79
C THR A 942 10.60 85.65 33.45
N GLU A 943 10.65 86.61 34.37
CA GLU A 943 11.38 87.89 34.25
C GLU A 943 12.70 87.77 35.06
N GLU A 944 13.80 87.36 34.43
CA GLU A 944 15.14 87.38 35.06
C GLU A 944 15.78 88.76 34.91
N GLN A 945 16.18 89.37 36.02
CA GLN A 945 17.02 90.57 36.01
C GLN A 945 18.50 90.17 35.93
N PRO A 946 19.28 90.66 34.95
CA PRO A 946 20.71 90.42 34.91
C PRO A 946 21.43 91.20 36.04
N PRO A 947 22.58 90.70 36.54
CA PRO A 947 23.37 91.30 37.61
C PRO A 947 24.28 92.47 37.16
#